data_AF-A0A7C7IHT9-F1
#
_entry.id   AF-A0A7C7IHT9-F1
#
_cell.length_a   1.000
_cell.length_b   1.000
_cell.length_c   1.000
_cell.angle_alpha   90.00
_cell.angle_beta   90.00
_cell.angle_gamma   90.00
#
_symmetry.space_group_name_H-M   'P 1'
#
loop_
_entity.id
_entity.type
_entity.pdbx_description
1 polymer ?
#
loop_
_entity_poly.entity_id
_entity_poly.type
_entity_poly.pdbx_seq_one_letter_code
_entity_poly.pdbx_strand_id
1 'polypeptide(L)'
;MNMKLRSNQFHKTIQIILLLTLFSACENRSGHIRASGEYREVASKVSDAIHYEMGDKALNAVSIVLVKDMEILWARGFGVEDLNKSTKADANTVYRVGSVSKLFTDIGIMQLVEKGEVDLDAPITDYLPEFRPRSRFKREITLRQLMSHRSGLLREPLVGNYFDDDEPTLEATVKSIIDSDVIYAPESKIKYSNGAIATVGYVLEKLKGEPFASYLRKNVLLPMGLTHSAFEPLPDITDRLADATMWSYDGRVFDAPTFELGMSPAGSMYAPVVDLGQFMKVLFNDGKGPNGPVIKKETLQLMLTSQFNDGKDQRHNVGFGIGFSLSEQGGYKRVGHGGAVYGFSTQLYALPEVKLGVAVTSSVDVTNTITRRVATYALDCLLAVENGKPLPDYEKTNSVNEKTVALLAGHFVSDNGKRLKLINKYGTLYMENDRFQTRIRQLNGRLVTDSQISYGSPIDYDEDGRSVTMGGTVYNREKYLKPMPMPNAWQGLIGEYGWNHNILYIYEAYGKLTALIEWMEKDILTEVEKDVFAFPVKGGMYHGEKMRFKRDRNGIATQVQIENGPIFFRRDVGVDHGKTFRIDPLEPVGVLRKIALSASPPSEQKKNDPDLVELRTLDSTIKYDIRYATTNNFMSAVFYRSAHAYMQRPAAESLVRVNKKLKAFGYGLLIHDSYRPWYVTKMFWDATPDDKKIFVANPENGSRHNRGCAVDLTLYDLDTGAVVEMVGGYDEMTDRSFPDYVGGTSQQRWHRELLRRSMEAEGYTVYEAEWWHYDYKTWNDYPILNLTFEALEQ
;
A
#
# COMPACT_ATOMS: atom_id res chain seq x y z
N MET A 1 6.26 64.12 -52.45
CA MET A 1 7.41 63.21 -52.25
C MET A 1 6.93 62.13 -51.28
N ASN A 2 6.44 61.02 -51.84
CA ASN A 2 5.04 60.65 -51.59
C ASN A 2 4.81 59.79 -50.36
N MET A 3 4.71 60.53 -49.27
CA MET A 3 4.15 60.20 -47.99
C MET A 3 2.61 60.21 -48.07
N LYS A 4 2.01 59.16 -47.50
CA LYS A 4 0.84 59.18 -46.60
C LYS A 4 -0.56 59.55 -47.14
N LEU A 5 -1.42 58.55 -46.90
CA LEU A 5 -2.65 58.56 -46.09
C LEU A 5 -3.98 59.04 -46.68
N ARG A 6 -4.92 58.07 -46.61
CA ARG A 6 -6.33 58.12 -46.21
C ARG A 6 -7.28 58.85 -47.18
N SER A 7 -8.45 58.32 -47.51
CA SER A 7 -9.30 57.31 -46.87
C SER A 7 -10.27 56.76 -47.92
N ASN A 8 -10.77 55.54 -47.73
CA ASN A 8 -12.21 55.31 -47.87
C ASN A 8 -12.66 54.04 -47.15
N GLN A 9 -13.82 54.20 -46.50
CA GLN A 9 -14.60 53.16 -45.84
C GLN A 9 -15.17 52.15 -46.85
N PHE A 10 -15.62 51.04 -46.27
CA PHE A 10 -16.55 49.99 -46.73
C PHE A 10 -15.92 48.63 -46.98
N HIS A 11 -16.60 47.62 -46.42
CA HIS A 11 -16.34 46.17 -46.36
C HIS A 11 -15.76 45.65 -45.03
N LYS A 12 -16.62 45.56 -44.00
CA LYS A 12 -16.47 44.62 -42.88
C LYS A 12 -17.84 44.10 -42.42
N THR A 13 -18.42 43.15 -43.15
CA THR A 13 -19.53 42.34 -42.59
C THR A 13 -19.62 40.89 -43.10
N ILE A 14 -18.64 40.33 -43.84
CA ILE A 14 -18.78 38.95 -44.38
C ILE A 14 -17.57 38.02 -44.06
N GLN A 15 -16.66 38.40 -43.15
CA GLN A 15 -15.52 37.55 -42.77
C GLN A 15 -15.44 37.12 -41.30
N ILE A 16 -16.46 37.41 -40.47
CA ILE A 16 -16.45 37.03 -39.04
C ILE A 16 -17.32 35.80 -38.74
N ILE A 17 -18.13 35.30 -39.69
CA ILE A 17 -19.00 34.14 -39.46
C ILE A 17 -18.33 32.79 -39.84
N LEU A 18 -17.19 32.80 -40.56
CA LEU A 18 -16.48 31.57 -40.94
C LEU A 18 -15.25 31.24 -40.08
N LEU A 19 -14.86 32.09 -39.11
CA LEU A 19 -13.76 31.83 -38.18
C LEU A 19 -14.21 31.48 -36.75
N LEU A 20 -15.51 31.55 -36.46
CA LEU A 20 -16.09 31.20 -35.16
C LEU A 20 -16.75 29.81 -35.13
N THR A 21 -16.71 29.06 -36.24
CA THR A 21 -17.19 27.67 -36.33
C THR A 21 -16.08 26.63 -36.38
N LEU A 22 -14.81 27.04 -36.30
CA LEU A 22 -13.63 26.13 -36.30
C LEU A 22 -12.93 26.00 -34.94
N PHE A 23 -13.44 26.63 -33.88
CA PHE A 23 -12.92 26.46 -32.51
C PHE A 23 -13.83 25.67 -31.56
N SER A 24 -14.96 25.11 -32.03
CA SER A 24 -15.81 24.23 -31.22
C SER A 24 -15.63 22.73 -31.51
N ALA A 25 -14.62 22.34 -32.31
CA ALA A 25 -14.40 20.94 -32.70
C ALA A 25 -13.20 20.26 -32.00
N CYS A 26 -12.51 20.94 -31.09
CA CYS A 26 -11.43 20.35 -30.28
C CYS A 26 -11.73 20.46 -28.78
N GLU A 27 -12.94 20.10 -28.34
CA GLU A 27 -13.25 19.97 -26.90
C GLU A 27 -14.21 18.81 -26.57
N ASN A 28 -14.52 17.93 -27.53
CA ASN A 28 -15.41 16.78 -27.36
C ASN A 28 -14.66 15.47 -27.05
N ARG A 29 -13.62 15.52 -26.21
CA ARG A 29 -12.85 14.34 -25.77
C ARG A 29 -13.25 13.79 -24.39
N SER A 30 -14.15 14.43 -23.64
CA SER A 30 -14.55 13.87 -22.35
C SER A 30 -15.60 12.78 -22.54
N GLY A 31 -15.28 11.52 -22.29
CA GLY A 31 -16.22 10.40 -22.29
C GLY A 31 -17.27 10.41 -21.17
N HIS A 32 -17.47 11.54 -20.49
CA HIS A 32 -18.40 11.66 -19.36
C HIS A 32 -19.87 11.63 -19.80
N ILE A 33 -20.72 11.05 -18.94
CA ILE A 33 -22.18 11.13 -19.06
C ILE A 33 -22.69 12.09 -17.99
N ARG A 34 -23.41 13.15 -18.39
CA ARG A 34 -23.89 14.20 -17.48
C ARG A 34 -25.21 13.82 -16.83
N ALA A 35 -25.34 14.08 -15.54
CA ALA A 35 -26.59 13.93 -14.83
C ALA A 35 -27.66 14.95 -15.29
N SER A 36 -28.93 14.53 -15.25
CA SER A 36 -30.10 15.33 -15.59
C SER A 36 -31.10 15.36 -14.41
N GLY A 37 -32.05 16.30 -14.45
CA GLY A 37 -33.10 16.41 -13.43
C GLY A 37 -32.58 16.50 -11.99
N GLU A 38 -33.23 15.76 -11.09
CA GLU A 38 -32.89 15.65 -9.67
C GLU A 38 -31.53 14.98 -9.41
N TYR A 39 -31.02 14.16 -10.33
CA TYR A 39 -29.73 13.48 -10.19
C TYR A 39 -28.53 14.42 -10.35
N ARG A 40 -28.73 15.68 -10.81
CA ARG A 40 -27.65 16.69 -10.82
C ARG A 40 -27.12 16.98 -9.42
N GLU A 41 -28.00 17.02 -8.42
CA GLU A 41 -27.59 17.27 -7.04
C GLU A 41 -26.84 16.06 -6.47
N VAL A 42 -27.29 14.84 -6.78
CA VAL A 42 -26.58 13.59 -6.44
C VAL A 42 -25.17 13.61 -7.03
N ALA A 43 -25.03 13.87 -8.34
CA ALA A 43 -23.73 13.93 -9.00
C ALA A 43 -22.83 15.02 -8.39
N SER A 44 -23.39 16.16 -7.98
CA SER A 44 -22.64 17.23 -7.31
C SER A 44 -22.10 16.81 -5.94
N LYS A 45 -22.95 16.26 -5.07
CA LYS A 45 -22.56 15.77 -3.73
C LYS A 45 -21.55 14.63 -3.80
N VAL A 46 -21.75 13.67 -4.71
CA VAL A 46 -20.82 12.57 -4.91
C VAL A 46 -19.48 13.06 -5.50
N SER A 47 -19.51 14.06 -6.39
CA SER A 47 -18.27 14.70 -6.88
C SER A 47 -17.51 15.38 -5.74
N ASP A 48 -18.18 16.08 -4.83
CA ASP A 48 -17.56 16.70 -3.66
C ASP A 48 -16.94 15.67 -2.71
N ALA A 49 -17.62 14.54 -2.47
CA ALA A 49 -17.07 13.41 -1.73
C ALA A 49 -15.79 12.85 -2.39
N ILE A 50 -15.80 12.64 -3.71
CA ILE A 50 -14.63 12.15 -4.45
C ILE A 50 -13.46 13.14 -4.37
N HIS A 51 -13.69 14.44 -4.59
CA HIS A 51 -12.61 15.44 -4.47
C HIS A 51 -12.01 15.48 -3.06
N TYR A 52 -12.84 15.33 -2.02
CA TYR A 52 -12.37 15.24 -0.65
C TYR A 52 -11.45 14.02 -0.46
N GLU A 53 -11.88 12.83 -0.86
CA GLU A 53 -11.09 11.59 -0.73
C GLU A 53 -9.80 11.66 -1.54
N MET A 54 -9.86 12.17 -2.78
CA MET A 54 -8.68 12.34 -3.62
C MET A 54 -7.65 13.29 -3.00
N GLY A 55 -8.09 14.44 -2.49
CA GLY A 55 -7.21 15.42 -1.86
C GLY A 55 -6.61 14.95 -0.54
N ASP A 56 -7.39 14.23 0.27
CA ASP A 56 -6.95 13.76 1.60
C ASP A 56 -6.08 12.49 1.55
N LYS A 57 -6.28 11.63 0.54
CA LYS A 57 -5.57 10.35 0.39
C LYS A 57 -4.61 10.29 -0.79
N ALA A 58 -4.44 11.40 -1.50
CA ALA A 58 -3.57 11.53 -2.67
C ALA A 58 -3.86 10.46 -3.75
N LEU A 59 -5.13 10.35 -4.15
CA LEU A 59 -5.52 9.41 -5.20
C LEU A 59 -5.19 9.97 -6.60
N ASN A 60 -4.70 9.10 -7.49
CA ASN A 60 -4.32 9.45 -8.86
C ASN A 60 -5.55 9.69 -9.76
N ALA A 61 -6.31 8.61 -10.01
CA ALA A 61 -7.55 8.64 -10.77
C ALA A 61 -8.67 7.91 -10.03
N VAL A 62 -9.89 8.43 -10.14
CA VAL A 62 -11.13 7.79 -9.68
C VAL A 62 -12.17 7.90 -10.77
N SER A 63 -12.81 6.80 -11.14
CA SER A 63 -13.99 6.84 -12.02
C SER A 63 -15.21 6.25 -11.33
N ILE A 64 -16.39 6.76 -11.67
CA ILE A 64 -17.67 6.34 -11.09
C ILE A 64 -18.78 6.29 -12.14
N VAL A 65 -19.71 5.36 -11.99
CA VAL A 65 -20.98 5.28 -12.72
C VAL A 65 -22.15 5.13 -11.76
N LEU A 66 -23.28 5.79 -12.07
CA LEU A 66 -24.58 5.62 -11.42
C LEU A 66 -25.60 5.12 -12.45
N VAL A 67 -26.35 4.09 -12.09
CA VAL A 67 -27.33 3.44 -12.95
C VAL A 67 -28.68 3.40 -12.24
N LYS A 68 -29.74 3.70 -12.99
CA LYS A 68 -31.13 3.44 -12.59
C LYS A 68 -31.88 2.79 -13.74
N ASP A 69 -32.59 1.72 -13.45
CA ASP A 69 -33.32 0.92 -14.44
C ASP A 69 -32.41 0.50 -15.61
N MET A 70 -32.65 1.02 -16.81
CA MET A 70 -31.89 0.72 -18.02
C MET A 70 -31.03 1.89 -18.48
N GLU A 71 -30.83 2.89 -17.63
CA GLU A 71 -30.15 4.14 -17.95
C GLU A 71 -28.91 4.36 -17.06
N ILE A 72 -27.82 4.82 -17.68
CA ILE A 72 -26.67 5.38 -16.94
C ILE A 72 -27.01 6.85 -16.67
N LEU A 73 -27.32 7.15 -15.41
CA LEU A 73 -27.70 8.49 -14.97
C LEU A 73 -26.51 9.46 -14.99
N TRP A 74 -25.32 8.95 -14.63
CA TRP A 74 -24.11 9.74 -14.53
C TRP A 74 -22.89 8.83 -14.64
N ALA A 75 -21.86 9.27 -15.36
CA ALA A 75 -20.57 8.59 -15.40
C ALA A 75 -19.45 9.61 -15.56
N ARG A 76 -18.41 9.52 -14.73
CA ARG A 76 -17.34 10.52 -14.71
C ARG A 76 -16.02 9.93 -14.21
N GLY A 77 -14.92 10.48 -14.71
CA GLY A 77 -13.56 10.30 -14.16
C GLY A 77 -13.06 11.59 -13.53
N PHE A 78 -12.19 11.43 -12.53
CA PHE A 78 -11.55 12.48 -11.74
C PHE A 78 -10.06 12.19 -11.65
N GLY A 79 -9.22 13.22 -11.63
CA GLY A 79 -7.76 13.08 -11.60
C GLY A 79 -7.15 12.84 -12.97
N VAL A 80 -6.03 12.11 -13.01
CA VAL A 80 -5.21 11.89 -14.21
C VAL A 80 -5.08 10.40 -14.53
N GLU A 81 -5.41 10.03 -15.76
CA GLU A 81 -5.25 8.68 -16.32
C GLU A 81 -3.76 8.37 -16.57
N ASP A 82 -2.98 9.35 -17.01
CA ASP A 82 -1.54 9.20 -17.30
C ASP A 82 -0.76 10.22 -16.45
N LEU A 83 0.06 9.71 -15.53
CA LEU A 83 0.83 10.51 -14.56
C LEU A 83 1.90 11.36 -15.24
N ASN A 84 2.32 11.01 -16.46
CA ASN A 84 3.35 11.69 -17.23
C ASN A 84 2.79 12.66 -18.27
N LYS A 85 1.62 12.38 -18.86
CA LYS A 85 1.06 13.14 -20.00
C LYS A 85 -0.08 14.10 -19.65
N SER A 86 -0.43 14.25 -18.36
CA SER A 86 -1.55 15.09 -17.89
C SER A 86 -2.90 14.74 -18.52
N THR A 87 -3.05 13.53 -19.08
CA THR A 87 -4.32 13.04 -19.61
C THR A 87 -5.30 12.92 -18.45
N LYS A 88 -6.44 13.62 -18.51
CA LYS A 88 -7.45 13.55 -17.45
C LYS A 88 -8.20 12.23 -17.52
N ALA A 89 -8.48 11.64 -16.37
CA ALA A 89 -9.34 10.47 -16.29
C ALA A 89 -10.78 10.82 -16.70
N ASP A 90 -11.45 9.90 -17.38
CA ASP A 90 -12.86 10.00 -17.75
C ASP A 90 -13.64 8.71 -17.46
N ALA A 91 -14.88 8.63 -17.95
CA ALA A 91 -15.73 7.47 -17.68
C ALA A 91 -15.31 6.21 -18.47
N ASN A 92 -14.48 6.39 -19.51
CA ASN A 92 -13.94 5.34 -20.36
C ASN A 92 -12.49 4.99 -20.00
N THR A 93 -11.88 5.65 -19.01
CA THR A 93 -10.61 5.22 -18.43
C THR A 93 -10.74 3.79 -17.93
N VAL A 94 -9.80 2.94 -18.34
CA VAL A 94 -9.75 1.53 -18.01
C VAL A 94 -8.98 1.32 -16.71
N TYR A 95 -9.46 0.40 -15.88
CA TYR A 95 -8.80 -0.02 -14.65
C TYR A 95 -8.72 -1.54 -14.62
N ARG A 96 -7.74 -2.11 -13.92
CA ARG A 96 -7.78 -3.52 -13.52
C ARG A 96 -8.79 -3.66 -12.39
N VAL A 97 -9.92 -4.33 -12.63
CA VAL A 97 -11.04 -4.37 -11.67
C VAL A 97 -10.90 -5.47 -10.60
N GLY A 98 -9.76 -6.15 -10.57
CA GLY A 98 -9.42 -7.17 -9.58
C GLY A 98 -10.51 -8.23 -9.46
N SER A 99 -10.89 -8.57 -8.23
CA SER A 99 -11.84 -9.66 -7.96
C SER A 99 -13.28 -9.45 -8.47
N VAL A 100 -13.65 -8.29 -9.03
CA VAL A 100 -14.90 -8.16 -9.79
C VAL A 100 -14.93 -9.13 -10.98
N SER A 101 -13.76 -9.51 -11.50
CA SER A 101 -13.58 -10.52 -12.55
C SER A 101 -14.33 -11.83 -12.30
N LYS A 102 -14.42 -12.27 -11.03
CA LYS A 102 -15.03 -13.55 -10.64
C LYS A 102 -16.49 -13.66 -11.06
N LEU A 103 -17.21 -12.53 -11.05
CA LEU A 103 -18.60 -12.48 -11.48
C LEU A 103 -18.78 -12.99 -12.91
N PHE A 104 -17.87 -12.63 -13.80
CA PHE A 104 -17.93 -13.01 -15.22
C PHE A 104 -17.46 -14.43 -15.46
N THR A 105 -16.44 -14.88 -14.74
CA THR A 105 -16.01 -16.30 -14.70
C THR A 105 -17.17 -17.21 -14.32
N ASP A 106 -17.85 -16.90 -13.22
CA ASP A 106 -18.93 -17.72 -12.70
C ASP A 106 -20.15 -17.69 -13.63
N ILE A 107 -20.46 -16.54 -14.26
CA ILE A 107 -21.50 -16.46 -15.31
C ILE A 107 -21.17 -17.39 -16.49
N GLY A 108 -19.90 -17.47 -16.90
CA GLY A 108 -19.47 -18.37 -17.97
C GLY A 108 -19.76 -19.85 -17.66
N ILE A 109 -19.56 -20.29 -16.42
CA ILE A 109 -19.92 -21.64 -15.97
C ILE A 109 -21.44 -21.80 -15.82
N MET A 110 -22.13 -20.81 -15.28
CA MET A 110 -23.59 -20.87 -15.12
C MET A 110 -24.35 -20.93 -16.45
N GLN A 111 -23.77 -20.38 -17.53
CA GLN A 111 -24.27 -20.60 -18.91
C GLN A 111 -24.22 -22.08 -19.33
N LEU A 112 -23.25 -22.86 -18.84
CA LEU A 112 -23.16 -24.30 -19.12
C LEU A 112 -24.15 -25.08 -18.26
N VAL A 113 -24.35 -24.64 -17.02
CA VAL A 113 -25.33 -25.22 -16.10
C VAL A 113 -26.73 -25.14 -16.68
N GLU A 114 -27.15 -23.98 -17.18
CA GLU A 114 -28.50 -23.82 -17.73
C GLU A 114 -28.72 -24.51 -19.09
N LYS A 115 -27.65 -24.96 -19.74
CA LYS A 115 -27.67 -25.82 -20.93
C LYS A 115 -27.67 -27.31 -20.57
N GLY A 116 -27.49 -27.65 -19.29
CA GLY A 116 -27.37 -29.03 -18.82
C GLY A 116 -26.03 -29.68 -19.15
N GLU A 117 -25.01 -28.89 -19.53
CA GLU A 117 -23.68 -29.39 -19.84
C GLU A 117 -22.81 -29.56 -18.59
N VAL A 118 -23.17 -28.87 -17.50
CA VAL A 118 -22.49 -28.89 -16.20
C VAL A 118 -23.54 -29.00 -15.09
N ASP A 119 -23.35 -29.94 -14.17
CA ASP A 119 -24.01 -29.98 -12.88
C ASP A 119 -23.13 -29.29 -11.80
N LEU A 120 -23.72 -28.33 -11.09
CA LEU A 120 -23.06 -27.57 -10.02
C LEU A 120 -22.69 -28.41 -8.80
N ASP A 121 -23.44 -29.48 -8.56
CA ASP A 121 -23.34 -30.33 -7.39
C ASP A 121 -22.62 -31.65 -7.68
N ALA A 122 -22.28 -31.90 -8.95
CA ALA A 122 -21.40 -32.99 -9.33
C ALA A 122 -19.98 -32.78 -8.77
N PRO A 123 -19.26 -33.87 -8.45
CA PRO A 123 -17.86 -33.81 -8.08
C PRO A 123 -17.04 -33.13 -9.19
N ILE A 124 -16.10 -32.25 -8.79
CA ILE A 124 -15.22 -31.54 -9.73
C ILE A 124 -14.42 -32.50 -10.63
N THR A 125 -14.18 -33.72 -10.15
CA THR A 125 -13.49 -34.79 -10.88
C THR A 125 -14.25 -35.30 -12.10
N ASP A 126 -15.55 -35.00 -12.21
CA ASP A 126 -16.31 -35.33 -13.42
C ASP A 126 -15.89 -34.44 -14.61
N TYR A 127 -15.36 -33.25 -14.32
CA TYR A 127 -14.85 -32.30 -15.33
C TYR A 127 -13.32 -32.28 -15.41
N LEU A 128 -12.64 -32.48 -14.28
CA LEU A 128 -11.19 -32.53 -14.15
C LEU A 128 -10.77 -33.79 -13.37
N PRO A 129 -10.72 -34.97 -14.00
CA PRO A 129 -10.48 -36.26 -13.30
C PRO A 129 -9.19 -36.31 -12.45
N GLU A 130 -8.18 -35.54 -12.84
CA GLU A 130 -6.90 -35.38 -12.16
C GLU A 130 -6.97 -34.44 -10.95
N PHE A 131 -7.98 -33.59 -10.84
CA PHE A 131 -8.08 -32.59 -9.77
C PHE A 131 -8.53 -33.21 -8.45
N ARG A 132 -7.57 -33.79 -7.74
CA ARG A 132 -7.78 -34.53 -6.48
C ARG A 132 -6.89 -34.00 -5.35
N PRO A 133 -7.12 -32.76 -4.88
CA PRO A 133 -6.38 -32.22 -3.73
C PRO A 133 -6.52 -33.13 -2.52
N ARG A 134 -5.45 -33.21 -1.72
CA ARG A 134 -5.40 -34.05 -0.53
C ARG A 134 -6.41 -33.55 0.48
N SER A 135 -7.38 -34.41 0.82
CA SER A 135 -8.42 -34.08 1.77
C SER A 135 -8.50 -35.12 2.87
N ARG A 136 -8.38 -34.67 4.12
CA ARG A 136 -8.75 -35.47 5.30
C ARG A 136 -10.27 -35.54 5.51
N PHE A 137 -11.05 -34.84 4.69
CA PHE A 137 -12.49 -34.74 4.78
C PHE A 137 -13.15 -35.63 3.73
N LYS A 138 -14.21 -36.35 4.10
CA LYS A 138 -14.90 -37.31 3.23
C LYS A 138 -15.87 -36.69 2.21
N ARG A 139 -15.79 -35.37 1.99
CA ARG A 139 -16.71 -34.62 1.12
C ARG A 139 -15.96 -34.18 -0.13
N GLU A 140 -16.53 -34.46 -1.29
CA GLU A 140 -15.97 -34.06 -2.58
C GLU A 140 -16.19 -32.57 -2.83
N ILE A 141 -15.29 -31.99 -3.61
CA ILE A 141 -15.34 -30.58 -4.02
C ILE A 141 -16.27 -30.46 -5.22
N THR A 142 -17.16 -29.46 -5.21
CA THR A 142 -18.08 -29.16 -6.33
C THR A 142 -17.90 -27.74 -6.85
N LEU A 143 -18.39 -27.46 -8.06
CA LEU A 143 -18.38 -26.10 -8.62
C LEU A 143 -19.17 -25.11 -7.75
N ARG A 144 -20.32 -25.53 -7.18
CA ARG A 144 -21.08 -24.70 -6.23
C ARG A 144 -20.22 -24.26 -5.05
N GLN A 145 -19.42 -25.16 -4.49
CA GLN A 145 -18.54 -24.85 -3.35
C GLN A 145 -17.38 -23.95 -3.75
N LEU A 146 -16.79 -24.14 -4.93
CA LEU A 146 -15.70 -23.29 -5.44
C LEU A 146 -16.16 -21.84 -5.63
N MET A 147 -17.26 -21.64 -6.36
CA MET A 147 -17.79 -20.31 -6.71
C MET A 147 -18.47 -19.56 -5.56
N SER A 148 -18.72 -20.24 -4.43
CA SER A 148 -19.26 -19.61 -3.21
C SER A 148 -18.22 -19.50 -2.08
N HIS A 149 -16.94 -19.79 -2.37
CA HIS A 149 -15.84 -19.78 -1.38
C HIS A 149 -16.08 -20.72 -0.19
N ARG A 150 -16.68 -21.89 -0.47
CA ARG A 150 -17.04 -22.94 0.50
C ARG A 150 -16.32 -24.25 0.26
N SER A 151 -15.37 -24.34 -0.67
CA SER A 151 -14.62 -25.59 -0.93
C SER A 151 -13.61 -25.94 0.17
N GLY A 152 -13.14 -24.94 0.92
CA GLY A 152 -12.07 -25.11 1.91
C GLY A 152 -10.65 -25.18 1.32
N LEU A 153 -10.48 -24.91 0.02
CA LEU A 153 -9.17 -24.80 -0.64
C LEU A 153 -8.34 -23.63 -0.09
N LEU A 154 -7.02 -23.72 -0.29
CA LEU A 154 -6.06 -22.67 0.05
C LEU A 154 -6.34 -21.34 -0.66
N ARG A 155 -5.83 -20.23 -0.12
CA ARG A 155 -6.07 -18.87 -0.66
C ARG A 155 -5.51 -18.71 -2.07
N GLU A 156 -4.22 -19.01 -2.22
CA GLU A 156 -3.40 -18.76 -3.41
C GLU A 156 -2.73 -20.06 -3.85
N PRO A 157 -2.68 -20.38 -5.16
CA PRO A 157 -1.94 -21.55 -5.66
C PRO A 157 -0.42 -21.43 -5.46
N LEU A 158 0.34 -22.50 -5.71
CA LEU A 158 1.80 -22.43 -5.70
C LEU A 158 2.33 -21.66 -6.92
N VAL A 159 1.78 -21.95 -8.10
CA VAL A 159 2.14 -21.32 -9.39
C VAL A 159 1.01 -20.38 -9.84
N GLY A 160 1.35 -19.23 -10.42
CA GLY A 160 0.40 -18.27 -10.99
C GLY A 160 -0.41 -17.50 -9.96
N ASN A 161 0.09 -17.46 -8.72
CA ASN A 161 -0.53 -16.77 -7.60
C ASN A 161 -0.42 -15.25 -7.69
N TYR A 162 -0.98 -14.54 -6.71
CA TYR A 162 -0.97 -13.06 -6.70
C TYR A 162 0.41 -12.45 -6.89
N PHE A 163 1.45 -13.03 -6.28
CA PHE A 163 2.80 -12.47 -6.24
C PHE A 163 3.67 -12.83 -7.45
N ASP A 164 3.31 -13.92 -8.13
CA ASP A 164 4.07 -14.56 -9.20
C ASP A 164 4.03 -13.73 -10.49
N ASP A 165 5.21 -13.24 -10.89
CA ASP A 165 5.44 -12.44 -12.10
C ASP A 165 5.88 -13.27 -13.31
N ASP A 166 5.87 -14.61 -13.24
CA ASP A 166 6.24 -15.50 -14.35
C ASP A 166 5.13 -15.68 -15.41
N GLU A 167 3.94 -15.11 -15.20
CA GLU A 167 2.77 -15.17 -16.11
C GLU A 167 2.42 -16.59 -16.61
N PRO A 168 2.32 -17.62 -15.73
CA PRO A 168 2.12 -19.00 -16.17
C PRO A 168 0.72 -19.24 -16.74
N THR A 169 0.57 -20.32 -17.51
CA THR A 169 -0.74 -20.70 -18.05
C THR A 169 -1.73 -21.09 -16.95
N LEU A 170 -3.03 -20.91 -17.22
CA LEU A 170 -4.09 -21.33 -16.30
C LEU A 170 -4.02 -22.83 -15.96
N GLU A 171 -3.62 -23.67 -16.92
CA GLU A 171 -3.33 -25.10 -16.70
C GLU A 171 -2.22 -25.32 -15.67
N ALA A 172 -1.09 -24.63 -15.80
CA ALA A 172 0.03 -24.77 -14.87
C ALA A 172 -0.37 -24.33 -13.44
N THR A 173 -1.10 -23.22 -13.35
CA THR A 173 -1.71 -22.72 -12.11
C THR A 173 -2.57 -23.79 -11.44
N VAL A 174 -3.54 -24.37 -12.16
CA VAL A 174 -4.48 -25.36 -11.57
C VAL A 174 -3.80 -26.69 -11.27
N LYS A 175 -2.85 -27.14 -12.10
CA LYS A 175 -2.04 -28.33 -11.81
C LYS A 175 -1.27 -28.19 -10.49
N SER A 176 -0.80 -26.99 -10.16
CA SER A 176 -0.09 -26.74 -8.90
C SER A 176 -0.97 -26.92 -7.65
N ILE A 177 -2.30 -26.92 -7.78
CA ILE A 177 -3.26 -27.10 -6.69
C ILE A 177 -3.53 -28.58 -6.41
N ILE A 178 -3.31 -29.48 -7.39
CA ILE A 178 -3.65 -30.91 -7.26
C ILE A 178 -2.92 -31.55 -6.07
N ASP A 179 -1.68 -31.14 -5.82
CA ASP A 179 -0.88 -31.62 -4.70
C ASP A 179 -0.98 -30.71 -3.46
N SER A 180 -2.10 -29.99 -3.29
CA SER A 180 -2.36 -29.18 -2.09
C SER A 180 -3.28 -29.88 -1.08
N ASP A 181 -3.27 -29.41 0.16
CA ASP A 181 -4.19 -29.87 1.19
C ASP A 181 -5.45 -28.98 1.28
N VAL A 182 -6.61 -29.61 1.46
CA VAL A 182 -7.85 -28.91 1.79
C VAL A 182 -7.78 -28.41 3.24
N ILE A 183 -7.88 -27.10 3.43
CA ILE A 183 -7.65 -26.41 4.72
C ILE A 183 -8.80 -26.65 5.70
N TYR A 184 -10.04 -26.42 5.23
CA TYR A 184 -11.25 -26.61 6.01
C TYR A 184 -12.17 -27.63 5.36
N ALA A 185 -13.00 -28.30 6.16
CA ALA A 185 -14.04 -29.17 5.60
C ALA A 185 -14.91 -28.34 4.64
N PRO A 186 -15.22 -28.83 3.43
CA PRO A 186 -16.13 -28.13 2.54
C PRO A 186 -17.42 -27.74 3.25
N GLU A 187 -17.94 -26.56 2.93
CA GLU A 187 -19.16 -25.92 3.45
C GLU A 187 -19.05 -25.38 4.88
N SER A 188 -18.09 -25.87 5.68
CA SER A 188 -17.99 -25.54 7.11
C SER A 188 -17.83 -24.05 7.44
N LYS A 189 -17.22 -23.27 6.53
CA LYS A 189 -17.09 -21.81 6.62
C LYS A 189 -16.69 -21.22 5.27
N ILE A 190 -16.77 -19.90 5.17
CA ILE A 190 -16.21 -19.17 4.03
C ILE A 190 -14.68 -19.16 4.16
N LYS A 191 -13.99 -19.63 3.13
CA LYS A 191 -12.54 -19.46 2.90
C LYS A 191 -12.37 -18.90 1.50
N TYR A 192 -12.11 -17.60 1.43
CA TYR A 192 -11.84 -16.95 0.14
C TYR A 192 -10.63 -17.62 -0.52
N SER A 193 -10.76 -17.94 -1.82
CA SER A 193 -9.75 -18.69 -2.56
C SER A 193 -9.74 -18.24 -4.01
N ASN A 194 -8.61 -17.69 -4.44
CA ASN A 194 -8.35 -17.40 -5.85
C ASN A 194 -8.04 -18.69 -6.60
N GLY A 195 -7.33 -19.65 -5.98
CA GLY A 195 -7.08 -20.97 -6.57
C GLY A 195 -8.37 -21.74 -6.90
N ALA A 196 -9.40 -21.61 -6.07
CA ALA A 196 -10.72 -22.17 -6.35
C ALA A 196 -11.32 -21.59 -7.63
N ILE A 197 -11.25 -20.27 -7.83
CA ILE A 197 -11.81 -19.62 -9.02
C ILE A 197 -10.93 -19.84 -10.26
N ALA A 198 -9.61 -19.97 -10.12
CA ALA A 198 -8.75 -20.43 -11.20
C ALA A 198 -9.18 -21.83 -11.68
N THR A 199 -9.53 -22.73 -10.76
CA THR A 199 -10.07 -24.06 -11.08
C THR A 199 -11.40 -23.95 -11.85
N VAL A 200 -12.30 -23.05 -11.43
CA VAL A 200 -13.57 -22.79 -12.13
C VAL A 200 -13.35 -22.33 -13.57
N GLY A 201 -12.44 -21.37 -13.79
CA GLY A 201 -12.10 -20.91 -15.14
C GLY A 201 -11.42 -22.00 -15.98
N TYR A 202 -10.64 -22.88 -15.35
CA TYR A 202 -9.98 -23.98 -16.06
C TYR A 202 -10.96 -25.07 -16.48
N VAL A 203 -12.00 -25.36 -15.68
CA VAL A 203 -13.12 -26.21 -16.11
C VAL A 203 -13.75 -25.66 -17.38
N LEU A 204 -13.99 -24.34 -17.43
CA LEU A 204 -14.55 -23.68 -18.61
C LEU A 204 -13.66 -23.87 -19.84
N GLU A 205 -12.36 -23.59 -19.71
CA GLU A 205 -11.37 -23.76 -20.78
C GLU A 205 -11.30 -25.22 -21.28
N LYS A 206 -11.27 -26.20 -20.36
CA LYS A 206 -11.23 -27.63 -20.72
C LYS A 206 -12.47 -28.10 -21.44
N LEU A 207 -13.66 -27.73 -20.96
CA LEU A 207 -14.92 -28.16 -21.57
C LEU A 207 -15.17 -27.52 -22.95
N LYS A 208 -14.55 -26.37 -23.21
CA LYS A 208 -14.76 -25.61 -24.45
C LYS A 208 -13.63 -25.75 -25.45
N GLY A 209 -12.45 -26.18 -25.02
CA GLY A 209 -11.30 -26.37 -25.90
C GLY A 209 -10.81 -25.06 -26.53
N GLU A 210 -11.11 -23.91 -25.91
CA GLU A 210 -10.63 -22.59 -26.31
C GLU A 210 -10.14 -21.81 -25.07
N PRO A 211 -9.16 -20.89 -25.21
CA PRO A 211 -8.60 -20.17 -24.07
C PRO A 211 -9.66 -19.43 -23.25
N PHE A 212 -9.54 -19.48 -21.92
CA PHE A 212 -10.49 -18.89 -20.97
C PHE A 212 -10.87 -17.43 -21.31
N ALA A 213 -9.87 -16.56 -21.50
CA ALA A 213 -10.09 -15.13 -21.75
C ALA A 213 -10.84 -14.89 -23.06
N SER A 214 -10.49 -15.63 -24.11
CA SER A 214 -11.17 -15.61 -25.41
C SER A 214 -12.62 -16.08 -25.30
N TYR A 215 -12.88 -17.17 -24.57
CA TYR A 215 -14.24 -17.66 -24.32
C TYR A 215 -15.09 -16.60 -23.63
N LEU A 216 -14.60 -16.01 -22.53
CA LEU A 216 -15.37 -15.01 -21.78
C LEU A 216 -15.62 -13.75 -22.61
N ARG A 217 -14.62 -13.26 -23.36
CA ARG A 217 -14.81 -12.10 -24.23
C ARG A 217 -15.94 -12.35 -25.23
N LYS A 218 -15.92 -13.50 -25.91
CA LYS A 218 -16.89 -13.87 -26.95
C LYS A 218 -18.29 -14.19 -26.43
N ASN A 219 -18.39 -14.97 -25.35
CA ASN A 219 -19.65 -15.58 -24.92
C ASN A 219 -20.31 -14.88 -23.72
N VAL A 220 -19.57 -14.03 -23.01
CA VAL A 220 -20.06 -13.31 -21.83
C VAL A 220 -19.96 -11.80 -22.03
N LEU A 221 -18.75 -11.25 -22.24
CA LEU A 221 -18.54 -9.80 -22.25
C LEU A 221 -19.21 -9.10 -23.44
N LEU A 222 -18.93 -9.55 -24.67
CA LEU A 222 -19.52 -8.94 -25.87
C LEU A 222 -21.06 -9.09 -25.92
N PRO A 223 -21.66 -10.25 -25.58
CA PRO A 223 -23.11 -10.38 -25.49
C PRO A 223 -23.77 -9.48 -24.44
N MET A 224 -23.06 -9.12 -23.36
CA MET A 224 -23.52 -8.13 -22.38
C MET A 224 -23.37 -6.67 -22.87
N GLY A 225 -22.60 -6.45 -23.93
CA GLY A 225 -22.26 -5.13 -24.46
C GLY A 225 -21.01 -4.49 -23.81
N LEU A 226 -20.15 -5.29 -23.18
CA LEU A 226 -18.93 -4.84 -22.48
C LEU A 226 -17.75 -4.77 -23.47
N THR A 227 -17.87 -3.89 -24.45
CA THR A 227 -16.98 -3.84 -25.63
C THR A 227 -15.57 -3.31 -25.33
N HIS A 228 -15.37 -2.64 -24.20
CA HIS A 228 -14.08 -2.09 -23.77
C HIS A 228 -13.54 -2.82 -22.54
N SER A 229 -13.93 -4.10 -22.40
CA SER A 229 -13.50 -4.95 -21.30
C SER A 229 -12.86 -6.24 -21.80
N ALA A 230 -11.84 -6.71 -21.10
CA ALA A 230 -11.09 -7.92 -21.46
C ALA A 230 -10.48 -8.57 -20.22
N PHE A 231 -10.09 -9.85 -20.34
CA PHE A 231 -9.27 -10.56 -19.35
C PHE A 231 -7.77 -10.58 -19.74
N GLU A 232 -7.42 -9.85 -20.80
CA GLU A 232 -6.09 -9.77 -21.41
C GLU A 232 -5.79 -8.29 -21.75
N PRO A 233 -4.51 -7.88 -21.72
CA PRO A 233 -4.08 -6.51 -22.01
C PRO A 233 -4.07 -6.22 -23.52
N LEU A 234 -5.25 -6.21 -24.15
CA LEU A 234 -5.38 -5.87 -25.57
C LEU A 234 -4.99 -4.41 -25.83
N PRO A 235 -4.46 -4.04 -27.01
CA PRO A 235 -3.97 -2.69 -27.28
C PRO A 235 -4.99 -1.58 -26.99
N ASP A 236 -6.25 -1.76 -27.40
CA ASP A 236 -7.35 -0.81 -27.17
C ASP A 236 -7.72 -0.66 -25.69
N ILE A 237 -7.44 -1.68 -24.88
CA ILE A 237 -7.65 -1.71 -23.43
C ILE A 237 -6.48 -1.01 -22.73
N THR A 238 -5.24 -1.36 -23.09
CA THR A 238 -4.03 -0.80 -22.46
C THR A 238 -3.80 0.66 -22.80
N ASP A 239 -4.23 1.12 -23.99
CA ASP A 239 -4.15 2.52 -24.41
C ASP A 239 -4.94 3.48 -23.50
N ARG A 240 -5.89 2.94 -22.72
CA ARG A 240 -6.74 3.68 -21.78
C ARG A 240 -6.55 3.26 -20.33
N LEU A 241 -5.61 2.35 -20.05
CA LEU A 241 -5.34 1.89 -18.69
C LEU A 241 -4.75 3.03 -17.86
N ALA A 242 -5.37 3.33 -16.72
CA ALA A 242 -4.84 4.34 -15.82
C ALA A 242 -3.50 3.90 -15.21
N ASP A 243 -2.55 4.83 -15.13
CA ASP A 243 -1.35 4.66 -14.33
C ASP A 243 -1.73 4.47 -12.84
N ALA A 244 -1.07 3.51 -12.20
CA ALA A 244 -1.41 3.06 -10.86
C ALA A 244 -0.21 3.05 -9.92
N THR A 245 -0.49 3.26 -8.64
CA THR A 245 0.55 3.45 -7.62
C THR A 245 0.37 2.53 -6.42
N MET A 246 1.47 1.90 -6.01
CA MET A 246 1.63 1.10 -4.81
C MET A 246 2.18 1.95 -3.66
N TRP A 247 2.00 1.48 -2.42
CA TRP A 247 2.55 2.14 -1.23
C TRP A 247 2.81 1.14 -0.08
N SER A 248 3.55 1.56 0.93
CA SER A 248 3.87 0.76 2.12
C SER A 248 3.83 1.56 3.43
N TYR A 249 3.77 0.87 4.59
CA TYR A 249 3.65 1.51 5.92
C TYR A 249 4.82 2.42 6.33
N ASP A 250 5.99 2.21 5.72
CA ASP A 250 7.17 3.05 5.88
C ASP A 250 7.18 4.28 4.94
N GLY A 251 6.11 4.49 4.17
CA GLY A 251 5.89 5.71 3.39
C GLY A 251 6.41 5.68 1.95
N ARG A 252 6.94 4.53 1.48
CA ARG A 252 7.33 4.40 0.07
C ARG A 252 6.11 4.41 -0.84
N VAL A 253 6.33 4.92 -2.04
CA VAL A 253 5.35 5.04 -3.12
C VAL A 253 6.08 4.66 -4.41
N PHE A 254 5.52 3.73 -5.18
CA PHE A 254 6.16 3.21 -6.40
C PHE A 254 5.12 2.74 -7.43
N ASP A 255 5.55 2.57 -8.68
CA ASP A 255 4.67 2.18 -9.78
C ASP A 255 4.11 0.77 -9.59
N ALA A 256 2.83 0.57 -9.94
CA ALA A 256 2.23 -0.74 -9.85
C ALA A 256 2.68 -1.66 -11.01
N PRO A 257 2.97 -2.95 -10.72
CA PRO A 257 3.33 -3.89 -11.78
C PRO A 257 2.13 -4.21 -12.69
N THR A 258 2.43 -4.52 -13.95
CA THR A 258 1.42 -4.75 -15.01
C THR A 258 1.37 -6.18 -15.54
N PHE A 259 2.16 -7.11 -14.98
CA PHE A 259 2.16 -8.51 -15.39
C PHE A 259 0.78 -9.18 -15.18
N GLU A 260 0.53 -10.20 -16.00
CA GLU A 260 -0.69 -11.02 -15.99
C GLU A 260 -0.65 -12.09 -14.91
N LEU A 261 -1.76 -12.25 -14.19
CA LEU A 261 -1.87 -13.30 -13.17
C LEU A 261 -2.15 -14.65 -13.83
N GLY A 262 -1.41 -15.69 -13.46
CA GLY A 262 -1.69 -17.08 -13.90
C GLY A 262 -3.05 -17.61 -13.43
N MET A 263 -3.65 -16.95 -12.43
CA MET A 263 -5.03 -17.14 -11.97
C MET A 263 -6.01 -16.14 -12.59
N SER A 264 -5.87 -15.84 -13.89
CA SER A 264 -6.69 -14.86 -14.63
C SER A 264 -8.21 -14.86 -14.29
N PRO A 265 -8.88 -16.02 -14.16
CA PRO A 265 -10.31 -16.08 -13.79
C PRO A 265 -10.66 -15.40 -12.46
N ALA A 266 -9.69 -15.24 -11.56
CA ALA A 266 -9.90 -14.68 -10.24
C ALA A 266 -9.71 -13.15 -10.18
N GLY A 267 -9.00 -12.52 -11.12
CA GLY A 267 -8.56 -11.14 -10.90
C GLY A 267 -8.05 -10.32 -12.09
N SER A 268 -8.03 -10.84 -13.31
CA SER A 268 -7.35 -10.20 -14.45
C SER A 268 -8.25 -9.38 -15.38
N MET A 269 -9.50 -9.10 -15.03
CA MET A 269 -10.36 -8.28 -15.89
C MET A 269 -9.97 -6.80 -15.85
N TYR A 270 -9.96 -6.20 -17.04
CA TYR A 270 -9.85 -4.77 -17.30
C TYR A 270 -11.23 -4.25 -17.70
N ALA A 271 -11.67 -3.14 -17.12
CA ALA A 271 -12.92 -2.51 -17.52
C ALA A 271 -12.97 -1.01 -17.17
N PRO A 272 -13.62 -0.18 -17.99
CA PRO A 272 -14.08 1.13 -17.59
C PRO A 272 -15.39 1.04 -16.78
N VAL A 273 -15.69 2.09 -16.01
CA VAL A 273 -16.93 2.12 -15.21
C VAL A 273 -18.20 2.11 -16.06
N VAL A 274 -18.17 2.60 -17.30
CA VAL A 274 -19.35 2.53 -18.19
C VAL A 274 -19.73 1.09 -18.58
N ASP A 275 -18.74 0.21 -18.76
CA ASP A 275 -18.97 -1.21 -19.01
C ASP A 275 -19.52 -1.86 -17.74
N LEU A 276 -18.98 -1.55 -16.56
CA LEU A 276 -19.56 -2.01 -15.29
C LEU A 276 -21.01 -1.53 -15.10
N GLY A 277 -21.32 -0.30 -15.54
CA GLY A 277 -22.68 0.23 -15.60
C GLY A 277 -23.59 -0.56 -16.53
N GLN A 278 -23.09 -0.91 -17.71
CA GLN A 278 -23.78 -1.77 -18.67
C GLN A 278 -24.04 -3.17 -18.11
N PHE A 279 -23.10 -3.75 -17.36
CA PHE A 279 -23.30 -5.02 -16.66
C PHE A 279 -24.45 -4.93 -15.64
N MET A 280 -24.53 -3.85 -14.85
CA MET A 280 -25.64 -3.65 -13.92
C MET A 280 -27.00 -3.58 -14.62
N LYS A 281 -27.07 -2.96 -15.81
CA LYS A 281 -28.29 -2.99 -16.64
C LYS A 281 -28.70 -4.40 -17.06
N VAL A 282 -27.73 -5.28 -17.34
CA VAL A 282 -28.01 -6.71 -17.63
C VAL A 282 -28.61 -7.40 -16.40
N LEU A 283 -28.09 -7.10 -15.20
CA LEU A 283 -28.66 -7.62 -13.93
C LEU A 283 -30.11 -7.14 -13.73
N PHE A 284 -30.39 -5.86 -13.98
CA PHE A 284 -31.73 -5.27 -13.84
C PHE A 284 -32.72 -5.71 -14.92
N ASN A 285 -32.21 -6.25 -16.02
CA ASN A 285 -32.99 -6.80 -17.14
C ASN A 285 -33.08 -8.33 -17.10
N ASP A 286 -33.00 -8.93 -15.92
CA ASP A 286 -33.13 -10.37 -15.70
C ASP A 286 -32.17 -11.21 -16.59
N GLY A 287 -30.93 -10.73 -16.79
CA GLY A 287 -29.89 -11.43 -17.54
C GLY A 287 -29.87 -11.17 -19.06
N LYS A 288 -30.66 -10.22 -19.55
CA LYS A 288 -30.71 -9.86 -20.98
C LYS A 288 -29.73 -8.73 -21.33
N GLY A 289 -28.84 -9.02 -22.29
CA GLY A 289 -27.96 -8.05 -22.93
C GLY A 289 -28.63 -7.30 -24.08
N PRO A 290 -27.88 -6.44 -24.80
CA PRO A 290 -28.42 -5.62 -25.89
C PRO A 290 -29.03 -6.43 -27.04
N ASN A 291 -28.48 -7.62 -27.31
CA ASN A 291 -28.84 -8.46 -28.45
C ASN A 291 -29.66 -9.71 -28.07
N GLY A 292 -30.09 -9.85 -26.81
CA GLY A 292 -30.85 -11.00 -26.34
C GLY A 292 -30.43 -11.51 -24.96
N PRO A 293 -30.97 -12.66 -24.51
CA PRO A 293 -30.60 -13.27 -23.23
C PRO A 293 -29.13 -13.70 -23.22
N VAL A 294 -28.39 -13.30 -22.19
CA VAL A 294 -27.01 -13.75 -21.93
C VAL A 294 -26.99 -14.88 -20.89
N ILE A 295 -27.87 -14.80 -19.90
CA ILE A 295 -28.11 -15.83 -18.88
C ILE A 295 -29.61 -15.83 -18.55
N LYS A 296 -30.21 -16.99 -18.27
CA LYS A 296 -31.63 -17.06 -17.90
C LYS A 296 -31.88 -16.41 -16.54
N LYS A 297 -33.09 -15.90 -16.36
CA LYS A 297 -33.54 -15.26 -15.12
C LYS A 297 -33.37 -16.18 -13.92
N GLU A 298 -33.79 -17.44 -14.04
CA GLU A 298 -33.75 -18.42 -12.95
C GLU A 298 -32.32 -18.73 -12.53
N THR A 299 -31.43 -18.86 -13.51
CA THR A 299 -29.99 -19.07 -13.31
C THR A 299 -29.36 -17.87 -12.58
N LEU A 300 -29.68 -16.64 -13.01
CA LEU A 300 -29.21 -15.43 -12.34
C LEU A 300 -29.74 -15.34 -10.89
N GLN A 301 -31.02 -15.66 -10.65
CA GLN A 301 -31.57 -15.66 -9.30
C GLN A 301 -30.88 -16.68 -8.38
N LEU A 302 -30.49 -17.84 -8.90
CA LEU A 302 -29.66 -18.79 -8.16
C LEU A 302 -28.31 -18.18 -7.78
N MET A 303 -27.65 -17.47 -8.71
CA MET A 303 -26.37 -16.82 -8.42
C MET A 303 -26.48 -15.77 -7.33
N LEU A 304 -27.58 -15.02 -7.31
CA LEU A 304 -27.83 -14.00 -6.31
C LEU A 304 -28.31 -14.58 -4.97
N THR A 305 -28.57 -15.89 -4.85
CA THR A 305 -29.06 -16.50 -3.62
C THR A 305 -27.91 -16.93 -2.71
N SER A 306 -28.01 -16.65 -1.40
CA SER A 306 -26.98 -17.02 -0.42
C SER A 306 -26.79 -18.53 -0.38
N GLN A 307 -25.54 -18.99 -0.52
CA GLN A 307 -25.19 -20.41 -0.53
C GLN A 307 -24.73 -20.86 0.86
N PHE A 308 -25.15 -22.07 1.27
CA PHE A 308 -24.75 -22.71 2.53
C PHE A 308 -24.96 -21.82 3.77
N ASN A 309 -26.08 -21.10 3.82
CA ASN A 309 -26.49 -20.33 4.99
C ASN A 309 -27.31 -21.26 5.90
N ASP A 310 -26.82 -21.56 7.11
CA ASP A 310 -27.44 -22.46 8.10
C ASP A 310 -28.77 -21.92 8.70
N GLY A 311 -29.53 -21.12 7.94
CA GLY A 311 -30.81 -20.53 8.33
C GLY A 311 -30.75 -19.41 9.37
N LYS A 312 -29.54 -18.95 9.77
CA LYS A 312 -29.38 -17.97 10.87
C LYS A 312 -29.60 -16.51 10.50
N ASP A 313 -29.65 -16.17 9.21
CA ASP A 313 -30.05 -14.83 8.78
C ASP A 313 -30.70 -14.84 7.39
N GLN A 314 -31.97 -15.28 7.34
CA GLN A 314 -32.77 -15.29 6.11
C GLN A 314 -33.40 -13.93 5.77
N ARG A 315 -33.41 -12.97 6.70
CA ARG A 315 -34.09 -11.68 6.46
C ARG A 315 -33.30 -10.78 5.50
N HIS A 316 -31.98 -10.94 5.41
CA HIS A 316 -31.13 -10.09 4.57
C HIS A 316 -30.11 -10.82 3.68
N ASN A 317 -30.11 -12.17 3.64
CA ASN A 317 -29.21 -12.97 2.77
C ASN A 317 -27.73 -12.56 2.83
N VAL A 318 -27.20 -12.23 4.01
CA VAL A 318 -25.79 -11.84 4.18
C VAL A 318 -24.86 -13.04 3.90
N GLY A 319 -23.82 -12.87 3.10
CA GLY A 319 -22.86 -13.92 2.76
C GLY A 319 -22.39 -13.91 1.30
N PHE A 320 -22.19 -15.09 0.71
CA PHE A 320 -21.86 -15.25 -0.70
C PHE A 320 -22.95 -16.04 -1.43
N GLY A 321 -23.31 -15.56 -2.61
CA GLY A 321 -23.99 -16.33 -3.63
C GLY A 321 -23.01 -17.16 -4.46
N ILE A 322 -23.32 -17.38 -5.73
CA ILE A 322 -22.35 -17.84 -6.73
C ILE A 322 -21.70 -16.59 -7.32
N GLY A 323 -20.43 -16.35 -6.97
CA GLY A 323 -19.66 -15.17 -7.39
C GLY A 323 -19.99 -13.87 -6.65
N PHE A 324 -21.25 -13.63 -6.29
CA PHE A 324 -21.67 -12.37 -5.67
C PHE A 324 -21.50 -12.35 -4.15
N SER A 325 -20.93 -11.27 -3.63
CA SER A 325 -21.11 -10.90 -2.22
C SER A 325 -22.53 -10.36 -2.04
N LEU A 326 -23.19 -10.80 -0.97
CA LEU A 326 -24.56 -10.45 -0.62
C LEU A 326 -24.58 -9.73 0.72
N SER A 327 -25.28 -8.60 0.75
CA SER A 327 -25.46 -7.75 1.92
C SER A 327 -26.79 -6.99 1.81
N GLU A 328 -27.00 -5.99 2.66
CA GLU A 328 -28.19 -5.14 2.67
C GLU A 328 -27.79 -3.66 2.65
N GLN A 329 -28.62 -2.83 2.02
CA GLN A 329 -28.54 -1.38 2.12
C GLN A 329 -29.92 -0.75 1.87
N GLY A 330 -30.38 0.10 2.79
CA GLY A 330 -31.65 0.83 2.65
C GLY A 330 -32.91 -0.03 2.66
N GLY A 331 -32.87 -1.22 3.25
CA GLY A 331 -33.92 -2.24 3.25
C GLY A 331 -33.90 -3.18 2.04
N TYR A 332 -32.94 -3.01 1.12
CA TYR A 332 -32.85 -3.79 -0.11
C TYR A 332 -31.64 -4.72 -0.11
N LYS A 333 -31.75 -5.82 -0.84
CA LYS A 333 -30.63 -6.74 -1.03
C LYS A 333 -29.59 -6.09 -1.92
N ARG A 334 -28.38 -5.96 -1.39
CA ARG A 334 -27.23 -5.44 -2.13
C ARG A 334 -26.35 -6.59 -2.59
N VAL A 335 -26.21 -6.68 -3.91
CA VAL A 335 -25.34 -7.65 -4.58
C VAL A 335 -24.15 -6.92 -5.20
N GLY A 336 -23.01 -7.57 -5.26
CA GLY A 336 -21.83 -7.00 -5.92
C GLY A 336 -20.55 -7.71 -5.55
N HIS A 337 -19.43 -7.07 -5.85
CA HIS A 337 -18.10 -7.55 -5.47
C HIS A 337 -17.10 -6.39 -5.41
N GLY A 338 -16.13 -6.47 -4.50
CA GLY A 338 -14.99 -5.54 -4.44
C GLY A 338 -13.79 -6.13 -5.18
N GLY A 339 -12.90 -5.29 -5.70
CA GLY A 339 -11.70 -5.74 -6.41
C GLY A 339 -10.48 -4.99 -5.93
N ALA A 340 -9.36 -5.71 -5.78
CA ALA A 340 -8.04 -5.14 -5.57
C ALA A 340 -7.05 -5.93 -6.43
N VAL A 341 -6.15 -5.22 -7.08
CA VAL A 341 -4.98 -5.79 -7.78
C VAL A 341 -4.02 -4.64 -8.03
N TYR A 342 -2.78 -4.77 -7.57
CA TYR A 342 -1.66 -3.89 -7.86
C TYR A 342 -2.01 -2.45 -8.25
N GLY A 343 -2.18 -1.59 -7.26
CA GLY A 343 -2.41 -0.17 -7.53
C GLY A 343 -3.84 0.14 -7.96
N PHE A 344 -4.73 -0.85 -8.03
CA PHE A 344 -6.14 -0.63 -8.38
C PHE A 344 -7.08 -1.13 -7.30
N SER A 345 -8.17 -0.39 -7.10
CA SER A 345 -9.29 -0.79 -6.25
C SER A 345 -10.62 -0.53 -6.95
N THR A 346 -11.57 -1.43 -6.80
CA THR A 346 -12.91 -1.33 -7.38
C THR A 346 -13.97 -1.71 -6.37
N GLN A 347 -15.12 -1.07 -6.42
CA GLN A 347 -16.34 -1.55 -5.77
C GLN A 347 -17.51 -1.46 -6.76
N LEU A 348 -18.23 -2.56 -6.93
CA LEU A 348 -19.50 -2.62 -7.65
C LEU A 348 -20.62 -3.01 -6.68
N TYR A 349 -21.72 -2.26 -6.71
CA TYR A 349 -22.95 -2.54 -5.96
C TYR A 349 -24.19 -2.35 -6.82
N ALA A 350 -25.14 -3.27 -6.68
CA ALA A 350 -26.45 -3.20 -7.31
C ALA A 350 -27.54 -3.60 -6.31
N LEU A 351 -28.69 -2.93 -6.40
CA LEU A 351 -29.94 -3.23 -5.70
C LEU A 351 -30.96 -3.71 -6.74
N PRO A 352 -31.07 -5.02 -7.01
CA PRO A 352 -31.91 -5.50 -8.12
C PRO A 352 -33.40 -5.19 -7.95
N GLU A 353 -33.93 -5.11 -6.73
CA GLU A 353 -35.36 -4.86 -6.50
C GLU A 353 -35.81 -3.46 -6.94
N VAL A 354 -34.96 -2.45 -6.74
CA VAL A 354 -35.21 -1.04 -7.11
C VAL A 354 -34.36 -0.58 -8.30
N LYS A 355 -33.58 -1.50 -8.88
CA LYS A 355 -32.74 -1.29 -10.06
C LYS A 355 -31.79 -0.10 -9.96
N LEU A 356 -31.16 0.06 -8.80
CA LEU A 356 -30.14 1.08 -8.55
C LEU A 356 -28.75 0.45 -8.53
N GLY A 357 -27.79 1.05 -9.21
CA GLY A 357 -26.44 0.51 -9.34
C GLY A 357 -25.35 1.58 -9.27
N VAL A 358 -24.21 1.24 -8.66
CA VAL A 358 -23.03 2.09 -8.57
C VAL A 358 -21.77 1.24 -8.77
N ALA A 359 -20.83 1.73 -9.55
CA ALA A 359 -19.46 1.22 -9.54
C ALA A 359 -18.45 2.35 -9.41
N VAL A 360 -17.40 2.15 -8.62
CA VAL A 360 -16.32 3.09 -8.36
C VAL A 360 -14.98 2.38 -8.54
N THR A 361 -14.05 2.99 -9.27
CA THR A 361 -12.67 2.52 -9.45
C THR A 361 -11.68 3.57 -8.96
N SER A 362 -10.48 3.14 -8.58
CA SER A 362 -9.36 3.97 -8.12
C SER A 362 -8.05 3.37 -8.61
N SER A 363 -7.07 4.20 -9.00
CA SER A 363 -5.71 3.78 -9.39
C SER A 363 -4.65 4.02 -8.31
N VAL A 364 -5.01 3.78 -7.04
CA VAL A 364 -4.07 3.63 -5.93
C VAL A 364 -4.35 2.35 -5.14
N ASP A 365 -3.28 1.66 -4.72
CA ASP A 365 -3.35 0.36 -4.05
C ASP A 365 -4.08 0.41 -2.71
N VAL A 366 -4.77 -0.68 -2.36
CA VAL A 366 -5.48 -0.86 -1.08
C VAL A 366 -6.51 0.25 -0.76
N THR A 367 -7.06 0.93 -1.77
CA THR A 367 -8.08 1.98 -1.59
C THR A 367 -9.52 1.44 -1.58
N ASN A 368 -9.70 0.15 -1.33
CA ASN A 368 -11.01 -0.50 -1.25
C ASN A 368 -11.95 0.12 -0.23
N THR A 369 -11.43 0.63 0.88
CA THR A 369 -12.26 1.31 1.88
C THR A 369 -12.84 2.60 1.32
N ILE A 370 -12.07 3.32 0.49
CA ILE A 370 -12.51 4.56 -0.16
C ILE A 370 -13.55 4.26 -1.24
N THR A 371 -13.26 3.34 -2.18
CA THR A 371 -14.20 3.01 -3.25
C THR A 371 -15.52 2.46 -2.69
N ARG A 372 -15.46 1.67 -1.61
CA ARG A 372 -16.64 1.19 -0.88
C ARG A 372 -17.44 2.31 -0.23
N ARG A 373 -16.76 3.27 0.39
CA ARG A 373 -17.41 4.38 1.08
C ARG A 373 -18.10 5.33 0.08
N VAL A 374 -17.42 5.66 -1.01
CA VAL A 374 -18.00 6.46 -2.11
C VAL A 374 -19.18 5.71 -2.75
N ALA A 375 -19.04 4.41 -3.03
CA ALA A 375 -20.12 3.62 -3.62
C ALA A 375 -21.35 3.51 -2.71
N THR A 376 -21.13 3.25 -1.41
CA THR A 376 -22.19 3.22 -0.39
C THR A 376 -22.91 4.56 -0.33
N TYR A 377 -22.16 5.67 -0.22
CA TYR A 377 -22.73 7.01 -0.15
C TYR A 377 -23.54 7.38 -1.40
N ALA A 378 -23.00 7.09 -2.59
CA ALA A 378 -23.70 7.36 -3.84
C ALA A 378 -25.02 6.58 -3.93
N LEU A 379 -25.04 5.32 -3.46
CA LEU A 379 -26.25 4.52 -3.41
C LEU A 379 -27.26 5.05 -2.37
N ASP A 380 -26.79 5.55 -1.22
CA ASP A 380 -27.65 6.23 -0.24
C ASP A 380 -28.29 7.50 -0.82
N CYS A 381 -27.54 8.28 -1.62
CA CYS A 381 -28.10 9.42 -2.34
C CYS A 381 -29.17 9.00 -3.37
N LEU A 382 -28.93 7.94 -4.14
CA LEU A 382 -29.92 7.42 -5.10
C LEU A 382 -31.19 6.95 -4.40
N LEU A 383 -31.05 6.23 -3.28
CA LEU A 383 -32.17 5.79 -2.45
C LEU A 383 -32.92 6.96 -1.80
N ALA A 384 -32.22 8.03 -1.41
CA ALA A 384 -32.86 9.21 -0.86
C ALA A 384 -33.78 9.86 -1.91
N VAL A 385 -33.30 10.02 -3.16
CA VAL A 385 -34.12 10.49 -4.28
C VAL A 385 -35.33 9.57 -4.49
N GLU A 386 -35.11 8.26 -4.59
CA GLU A 386 -36.18 7.27 -4.83
C GLU A 386 -37.28 7.32 -3.75
N ASN A 387 -36.90 7.62 -2.51
CA ASN A 387 -37.82 7.69 -1.38
C ASN A 387 -38.34 9.11 -1.08
N GLY A 388 -38.02 10.11 -1.92
CA GLY A 388 -38.40 11.51 -1.68
C GLY A 388 -37.82 12.10 -0.39
N LYS A 389 -36.64 11.63 0.04
CA LYS A 389 -35.92 12.08 1.24
C LYS A 389 -34.81 13.08 0.88
N PRO A 390 -34.42 13.96 1.81
CA PRO A 390 -33.23 14.80 1.63
C PRO A 390 -31.97 13.96 1.38
N LEU A 391 -31.09 14.45 0.51
CA LEU A 391 -29.81 13.79 0.25
C LEU A 391 -28.93 13.82 1.51
N PRO A 392 -28.30 12.69 1.89
CA PRO A 392 -27.39 12.65 3.02
C PRO A 392 -26.11 13.47 2.74
N ASP A 393 -25.46 13.93 3.80
CA ASP A 393 -24.14 14.54 3.72
C ASP A 393 -23.03 13.49 3.79
N TYR A 394 -21.91 13.77 3.13
CA TYR A 394 -20.71 12.94 3.23
C TYR A 394 -19.88 13.32 4.45
N GLU A 395 -19.59 12.36 5.32
CA GLU A 395 -18.91 12.59 6.60
C GLU A 395 -17.39 12.85 6.46
N LYS A 396 -16.99 14.10 6.21
CA LYS A 396 -15.58 14.48 6.11
C LYS A 396 -14.89 14.52 7.48
N THR A 397 -13.66 14.03 7.58
CA THR A 397 -12.83 14.07 8.79
C THR A 397 -11.76 15.16 8.73
N ASN A 398 -11.30 15.61 9.90
CA ASN A 398 -10.26 16.62 10.09
C ASN A 398 -9.00 16.05 10.76
N SER A 399 -7.89 16.78 10.67
CA SER A 399 -6.65 16.42 11.38
C SER A 399 -6.85 16.45 12.89
N VAL A 400 -6.18 15.53 13.59
CA VAL A 400 -6.10 15.57 15.06
C VAL A 400 -5.15 16.70 15.46
N ASN A 401 -5.52 17.50 16.45
CA ASN A 401 -4.68 18.61 16.91
C ASN A 401 -3.40 18.10 17.60
N GLU A 402 -2.32 18.89 17.54
CA GLU A 402 -0.99 18.51 18.06
C GLU A 402 -0.99 18.14 19.56
N LYS A 403 -1.81 18.79 20.38
CA LYS A 403 -1.91 18.48 21.82
C LYS A 403 -2.47 17.09 22.04
N THR A 404 -3.52 16.73 21.31
CA THR A 404 -4.11 15.38 21.36
C THR A 404 -3.15 14.34 20.79
N VAL A 405 -2.42 14.66 19.72
CA VAL A 405 -1.37 13.78 19.17
C VAL A 405 -0.31 13.49 20.23
N ALA A 406 0.23 14.54 20.87
CA ALA A 406 1.26 14.41 21.91
C ALA A 406 0.74 13.68 23.16
N LEU A 407 -0.51 13.95 23.56
CA LEU A 407 -1.16 13.28 24.69
C LEU A 407 -1.29 11.78 24.44
N LEU A 408 -1.74 11.38 23.25
CA LEU A 408 -2.11 10.00 22.97
C LEU A 408 -0.98 9.14 22.42
N ALA A 409 0.05 9.72 21.81
CA ALA A 409 1.20 8.95 21.32
C ALA A 409 1.79 8.07 22.43
N GLY A 410 1.99 6.79 22.14
CA GLY A 410 2.47 5.82 23.11
C GLY A 410 2.02 4.39 22.85
N HIS A 411 2.26 3.55 23.86
CA HIS A 411 1.95 2.13 23.84
C HIS A 411 0.84 1.83 24.83
N PHE A 412 -0.08 0.97 24.43
CA PHE A 412 -1.22 0.57 25.23
C PHE A 412 -1.44 -0.94 25.12
N VAL A 413 -1.95 -1.53 26.20
CA VAL A 413 -2.23 -2.96 26.30
C VAL A 413 -3.59 -3.16 26.97
N SER A 414 -4.39 -4.07 26.43
CA SER A 414 -5.65 -4.48 27.03
C SER A 414 -5.44 -5.60 28.06
N ASP A 415 -6.45 -5.86 28.88
CA ASP A 415 -6.40 -6.92 29.91
C ASP A 415 -6.21 -8.33 29.32
N ASN A 416 -6.60 -8.53 28.06
CA ASN A 416 -6.38 -9.80 27.32
C ASN A 416 -5.07 -9.80 26.51
N GLY A 417 -4.17 -8.84 26.73
CA GLY A 417 -2.84 -8.81 26.14
C GLY A 417 -2.77 -8.37 24.68
N LYS A 418 -3.86 -7.81 24.12
CA LYS A 418 -3.81 -7.16 22.79
C LYS A 418 -3.07 -5.84 22.91
N ARG A 419 -2.30 -5.51 21.87
CA ARG A 419 -1.47 -4.31 21.84
C ARG A 419 -2.06 -3.28 20.90
N LEU A 420 -1.92 -2.02 21.30
CA LEU A 420 -2.28 -0.86 20.51
C LEU A 420 -1.14 0.16 20.64
N LYS A 421 -0.57 0.57 19.52
CA LYS A 421 0.43 1.65 19.47
C LYS A 421 -0.21 2.86 18.78
N LEU A 422 -0.16 4.01 19.44
CA LEU A 422 -0.50 5.28 18.82
C LEU A 422 0.81 6.01 18.48
N ILE A 423 1.04 6.23 17.20
CA ILE A 423 2.31 6.70 16.64
C ILE A 423 2.13 8.15 16.19
N ASN A 424 2.99 9.04 16.68
CA ASN A 424 3.11 10.38 16.13
C ASN A 424 4.10 10.33 14.95
N LYS A 425 3.59 10.40 13.72
CA LYS A 425 4.40 10.57 12.51
C LYS A 425 4.24 12.02 12.04
N TYR A 426 5.22 12.86 12.34
CA TYR A 426 5.28 14.25 11.87
C TYR A 426 4.00 15.06 12.16
N GLY A 427 3.47 14.93 13.38
CA GLY A 427 2.24 15.62 13.81
C GLY A 427 0.94 14.90 13.41
N THR A 428 1.03 13.79 12.68
CA THR A 428 -0.12 12.95 12.33
C THR A 428 -0.18 11.73 13.25
N LEU A 429 -1.36 11.47 13.85
CA LEU A 429 -1.57 10.31 14.69
C LEU A 429 -1.95 9.09 13.84
N TYR A 430 -1.18 8.02 13.98
CA TYR A 430 -1.49 6.70 13.43
C TYR A 430 -1.77 5.73 14.56
N MET A 431 -2.64 4.77 14.31
CA MET A 431 -2.87 3.62 15.17
C MET A 431 -2.29 2.40 14.49
N GLU A 432 -1.56 1.59 15.25
CA GLU A 432 -1.09 0.28 14.88
C GLU A 432 -1.61 -0.74 15.89
N ASN A 433 -2.19 -1.82 15.37
CA ASN A 433 -2.59 -2.99 16.16
C ASN A 433 -1.98 -4.25 15.54
N ASP A 434 -2.38 -5.40 16.06
CA ASP A 434 -1.92 -6.73 15.63
C ASP A 434 -2.28 -7.09 14.17
N ARG A 435 -3.03 -6.25 13.45
CA ARG A 435 -3.56 -6.52 12.11
C ARG A 435 -3.16 -5.51 11.05
N PHE A 436 -3.13 -4.22 11.39
CA PHE A 436 -2.86 -3.17 10.42
C PHE A 436 -2.44 -1.88 11.12
N GLN A 437 -1.96 -0.93 10.32
CA GLN A 437 -1.73 0.45 10.73
C GLN A 437 -2.62 1.40 9.93
N THR A 438 -3.28 2.34 10.59
CA THR A 438 -4.18 3.31 9.96
C THR A 438 -4.03 4.68 10.58
N ARG A 439 -4.27 5.74 9.79
CA ARG A 439 -4.33 7.11 10.28
C ARG A 439 -5.57 7.33 11.15
N ILE A 440 -5.43 8.15 12.19
CA ILE A 440 -6.50 8.63 13.07
C ILE A 440 -6.85 10.07 12.70
N ARG A 441 -8.14 10.36 12.68
CA ARG A 441 -8.73 11.64 12.30
C ARG A 441 -9.85 12.01 13.27
N GLN A 442 -10.33 13.25 13.18
CA GLN A 442 -11.44 13.74 13.98
C GLN A 442 -12.72 13.83 13.14
N LEU A 443 -13.82 13.29 13.66
CA LEU A 443 -15.16 13.37 13.09
C LEU A 443 -16.15 13.74 14.19
N ASN A 444 -16.86 14.87 14.03
CA ASN A 444 -17.87 15.35 14.99
C ASN A 444 -17.39 15.35 16.45
N GLY A 445 -16.15 15.81 16.69
CA GLY A 445 -15.55 15.89 18.03
C GLY A 445 -14.93 14.58 18.55
N ARG A 446 -15.13 13.44 17.88
CA ARG A 446 -14.58 12.13 18.27
C ARG A 446 -13.42 11.72 17.37
N LEU A 447 -12.53 10.86 17.87
CA LEU A 447 -11.48 10.27 17.04
C LEU A 447 -12.03 9.04 16.30
N VAL A 448 -11.65 8.91 15.04
CA VAL A 448 -12.01 7.78 14.18
C VAL A 448 -10.81 7.37 13.34
N THR A 449 -10.74 6.10 12.95
CA THR A 449 -9.80 5.68 11.89
C THR A 449 -10.23 6.27 10.56
N ASP A 450 -9.31 6.81 9.78
CA ASP A 450 -9.59 7.24 8.41
C ASP A 450 -8.30 7.33 7.56
N SER A 451 -8.09 6.31 6.73
CA SER A 451 -6.98 6.12 5.78
C SER A 451 -7.44 5.32 4.54
N GLN A 452 -6.52 4.97 3.64
CA GLN A 452 -6.80 4.12 2.48
C GLN A 452 -7.44 2.78 2.88
N ILE A 453 -7.04 2.21 4.02
CA ILE A 453 -7.41 0.84 4.42
C ILE A 453 -8.55 0.76 5.44
N SER A 454 -8.85 1.84 6.18
CA SER A 454 -9.85 1.81 7.27
C SER A 454 -10.57 3.15 7.42
N TYR A 455 -11.88 3.09 7.72
CA TYR A 455 -12.72 4.25 7.99
C TYR A 455 -13.69 3.98 9.14
N GLY A 456 -13.95 4.99 9.96
CA GLY A 456 -15.10 5.05 10.87
C GLY A 456 -14.99 4.27 12.18
N SER A 457 -13.92 3.52 12.43
CA SER A 457 -13.75 2.85 13.72
C SER A 457 -13.48 3.89 14.81
N PRO A 458 -14.36 4.04 15.82
CA PRO A 458 -14.22 5.07 16.83
C PRO A 458 -13.11 4.73 17.81
N ILE A 459 -12.49 5.79 18.33
CA ILE A 459 -11.47 5.74 19.37
C ILE A 459 -11.85 6.75 20.44
N ASP A 460 -12.15 6.24 21.62
CA ASP A 460 -12.40 7.07 22.80
C ASP A 460 -11.17 7.04 23.71
N TYR A 461 -10.95 8.06 24.51
CA TYR A 461 -9.81 8.16 25.43
C TYR A 461 -10.19 8.97 26.67
N ASP A 462 -9.50 8.74 27.79
CA ASP A 462 -9.69 9.53 29.02
C ASP A 462 -8.94 10.88 28.98
N GLU A 463 -9.30 11.80 29.86
CA GLU A 463 -8.75 13.16 29.87
C GLU A 463 -7.21 13.20 30.01
N ASP A 464 -6.65 12.25 30.75
CA ASP A 464 -5.21 12.13 30.99
C ASP A 464 -4.46 11.31 29.91
N GLY A 465 -5.17 10.76 28.92
CA GLY A 465 -4.63 9.85 27.91
C GLY A 465 -4.04 8.55 28.49
N ARG A 466 -4.44 8.14 29.70
CA ARG A 466 -3.99 6.89 30.34
C ARG A 466 -4.71 5.66 29.80
N SER A 467 -5.88 5.84 29.20
CA SER A 467 -6.63 4.74 28.57
C SER A 467 -7.24 5.16 27.23
N VAL A 468 -7.33 4.19 26.34
CA VAL A 468 -7.95 4.32 25.00
C VAL A 468 -8.91 3.15 24.81
N THR A 469 -10.10 3.40 24.27
CA THR A 469 -11.09 2.37 23.97
C THR A 469 -11.33 2.29 22.47
N MET A 470 -11.21 1.08 21.91
CA MET A 470 -11.46 0.80 20.49
C MET A 470 -12.15 -0.55 20.33
N GLY A 471 -13.25 -0.59 19.57
CA GLY A 471 -14.01 -1.82 19.32
C GLY A 471 -14.52 -2.48 20.62
N GLY A 472 -14.88 -1.67 21.62
CA GLY A 472 -15.31 -2.14 22.95
C GLY A 472 -14.19 -2.69 23.84
N THR A 473 -12.95 -2.70 23.36
CA THR A 473 -11.78 -3.11 24.17
C THR A 473 -11.10 -1.88 24.75
N VAL A 474 -10.88 -1.86 26.06
CA VAL A 474 -10.09 -0.84 26.76
C VAL A 474 -8.62 -1.24 26.73
N TYR A 475 -7.77 -0.29 26.39
CA TYR A 475 -6.31 -0.41 26.38
C TYR A 475 -5.74 0.61 27.36
N ASN A 476 -5.01 0.12 28.35
CA ASN A 476 -4.34 0.94 29.36
C ASN A 476 -2.93 1.26 28.89
N ARG A 477 -2.48 2.49 29.13
CA ARG A 477 -1.15 2.96 28.74
C ARG A 477 -0.09 2.11 29.44
N GLU A 478 0.79 1.54 28.63
CA GLU A 478 1.91 0.73 29.08
C GLU A 478 3.19 1.57 29.05
N LYS A 479 4.02 1.44 30.09
CA LYS A 479 5.36 2.03 30.07
C LYS A 479 6.19 1.33 28.99
N TYR A 480 6.76 2.09 28.07
CA TYR A 480 7.53 1.51 26.96
C TYR A 480 8.93 1.07 27.39
N LEU A 481 8.99 -0.10 28.03
CA LEU A 481 10.21 -0.75 28.51
C LEU A 481 11.00 -1.38 27.34
N LYS A 482 12.30 -1.61 27.56
CA LYS A 482 13.16 -2.35 26.63
C LYS A 482 12.55 -3.75 26.40
N PRO A 483 12.23 -4.13 25.16
CA PRO A 483 11.71 -5.46 24.87
C PRO A 483 12.71 -6.56 25.23
N MET A 484 12.19 -7.74 25.55
CA MET A 484 13.01 -8.93 25.71
C MET A 484 13.71 -9.27 24.38
N PRO A 485 14.93 -9.83 24.42
CA PRO A 485 15.55 -10.36 23.23
C PRO A 485 14.65 -11.40 22.56
N MET A 486 14.67 -11.41 21.22
CA MET A 486 14.00 -12.44 20.44
C MET A 486 14.51 -13.84 20.82
N PRO A 487 13.65 -14.89 20.81
CA PRO A 487 14.11 -16.27 20.93
C PRO A 487 15.20 -16.65 19.90
N ASN A 488 16.28 -17.29 20.36
CA ASN A 488 17.38 -17.74 19.49
C ASN A 488 16.92 -18.63 18.34
N ALA A 489 15.85 -19.42 18.53
CA ALA A 489 15.28 -20.28 17.49
C ALA A 489 14.81 -19.50 16.26
N TRP A 490 14.45 -18.23 16.41
CA TRP A 490 13.98 -17.37 15.31
C TRP A 490 15.12 -16.60 14.62
N GLN A 491 16.35 -16.68 15.14
CA GLN A 491 17.53 -16.11 14.50
C GLN A 491 17.66 -16.69 13.09
N GLY A 492 17.86 -15.84 12.09
CA GLY A 492 17.90 -16.25 10.68
C GLY A 492 16.53 -16.39 9.99
N LEU A 493 15.40 -16.31 10.72
CA LEU A 493 14.05 -16.20 10.12
C LEU A 493 13.67 -14.75 9.83
N ILE A 494 14.07 -13.80 10.67
CA ILE A 494 13.80 -12.39 10.44
C ILE A 494 14.49 -11.92 9.16
N GLY A 495 13.75 -11.24 8.31
CA GLY A 495 14.23 -10.72 7.04
C GLY A 495 13.11 -10.36 6.08
N GLU A 496 13.52 -10.01 4.88
CA GLU A 496 12.63 -9.73 3.76
C GLU A 496 12.65 -10.90 2.78
N TYR A 497 11.48 -11.22 2.24
CA TYR A 497 11.29 -12.33 1.31
C TYR A 497 10.39 -11.91 0.14
N GLY A 498 10.51 -12.59 -1.00
CA GLY A 498 9.68 -12.34 -2.17
C GLY A 498 10.20 -11.23 -3.08
N TRP A 499 9.28 -10.53 -3.73
CA TRP A 499 9.54 -9.68 -4.88
C TRP A 499 9.66 -8.21 -4.52
N ASN A 500 10.26 -7.40 -5.41
CA ASN A 500 10.38 -5.95 -5.22
C ASN A 500 9.00 -5.25 -5.18
N HIS A 501 8.04 -5.72 -5.98
CA HIS A 501 6.68 -5.18 -6.02
C HIS A 501 5.79 -5.64 -4.86
N ASN A 502 6.21 -6.65 -4.09
CA ASN A 502 5.45 -7.18 -2.96
C ASN A 502 6.36 -7.93 -1.98
N ILE A 503 6.92 -7.18 -1.03
CA ILE A 503 7.86 -7.73 -0.04
C ILE A 503 7.08 -8.34 1.13
N LEU A 504 7.40 -9.60 1.44
CA LEU A 504 7.00 -10.24 2.70
C LEU A 504 8.03 -9.91 3.78
N TYR A 505 7.63 -9.16 4.80
CA TYR A 505 8.46 -8.94 5.97
C TYR A 505 8.16 -10.01 7.03
N ILE A 506 9.19 -10.74 7.45
CA ILE A 506 9.16 -11.57 8.65
C ILE A 506 9.97 -10.87 9.73
N TYR A 507 9.31 -10.49 10.82
CA TYR A 507 9.93 -9.71 11.88
C TYR A 507 9.39 -10.12 13.25
N GLU A 508 10.17 -9.88 14.30
CA GLU A 508 9.70 -10.13 15.67
C GLU A 508 9.05 -8.85 16.20
N ALA A 509 7.83 -8.99 16.73
CA ALA A 509 7.08 -7.92 17.38
C ALA A 509 6.54 -8.39 18.75
N TYR A 510 7.11 -7.85 19.83
CA TYR A 510 6.71 -8.09 21.21
C TYR A 510 6.69 -9.57 21.61
N GLY A 511 7.76 -10.28 21.27
CA GLY A 511 7.93 -11.71 21.56
C GLY A 511 7.09 -12.61 20.66
N LYS A 512 6.61 -12.12 19.52
CA LYS A 512 5.86 -12.89 18.53
C LYS A 512 6.46 -12.71 17.14
N LEU A 513 6.54 -13.80 16.38
CA LEU A 513 6.92 -13.72 14.97
C LEU A 513 5.72 -13.21 14.17
N THR A 514 5.93 -12.20 13.33
CA THR A 514 4.87 -11.52 12.59
C THR A 514 5.24 -11.48 11.12
N ALA A 515 4.26 -11.78 10.26
CA ALA A 515 4.32 -11.54 8.83
C ALA A 515 3.61 -10.22 8.51
N LEU A 516 4.25 -9.34 7.73
CA LEU A 516 3.56 -8.27 7.00
C LEU A 516 3.55 -8.64 5.52
N ILE A 517 2.36 -8.90 4.99
CA ILE A 517 2.12 -9.37 3.62
C ILE A 517 1.22 -8.39 2.86
N GLU A 518 1.44 -8.26 1.54
CA GLU A 518 0.69 -7.35 0.66
C GLU A 518 0.67 -5.89 1.18
N TRP A 519 1.78 -5.44 1.78
CA TRP A 519 2.02 -4.09 2.32
C TRP A 519 1.10 -3.62 3.46
N MET A 520 0.00 -4.32 3.74
CA MET A 520 -1.02 -3.88 4.69
C MET A 520 -1.37 -4.91 5.78
N GLU A 521 -1.23 -6.21 5.53
CA GLU A 521 -1.77 -7.22 6.44
C GLU A 521 -0.70 -7.74 7.39
N LYS A 522 -0.88 -7.46 8.68
CA LYS A 522 -0.05 -8.01 9.76
C LYS A 522 -0.73 -9.27 10.31
N ASP A 523 0.01 -10.38 10.28
CA ASP A 523 -0.40 -11.65 10.85
C ASP A 523 0.60 -12.09 11.92
N ILE A 524 0.12 -12.17 13.15
CA ILE A 524 0.85 -12.77 14.25
C ILE A 524 0.85 -14.29 14.07
N LEU A 525 2.04 -14.84 13.88
CA LEU A 525 2.25 -16.25 13.61
C LEU A 525 2.40 -17.03 14.92
N THR A 526 1.87 -18.25 14.95
CA THR A 526 2.01 -19.17 16.08
C THR A 526 2.93 -20.32 15.69
N GLU A 527 4.05 -20.50 16.39
CA GLU A 527 4.95 -21.63 16.15
C GLU A 527 4.24 -22.95 16.43
N VAL A 528 4.23 -23.87 15.46
CA VAL A 528 3.59 -25.19 15.55
C VAL A 528 4.64 -26.28 15.74
N GLU A 529 5.73 -26.18 14.97
CA GLU A 529 6.93 -26.99 15.08
C GLU A 529 8.12 -26.15 14.61
N LYS A 530 9.34 -26.66 14.77
CA LYS A 530 10.55 -25.92 14.35
C LYS A 530 10.42 -25.48 12.89
N ASP A 531 10.60 -24.18 12.66
CA ASP A 531 10.55 -23.55 11.34
C ASP A 531 9.16 -23.60 10.65
N VAL A 532 8.09 -23.90 11.40
CA VAL A 532 6.71 -23.92 10.89
C VAL A 532 5.77 -23.17 11.81
N PHE A 533 5.05 -22.22 11.21
CA PHE A 533 4.18 -21.31 11.95
C PHE A 533 2.79 -21.28 11.32
N ALA A 534 1.75 -21.30 12.15
CA ALA A 534 0.37 -21.13 11.70
C ALA A 534 -0.01 -19.66 11.61
N PHE A 535 -0.73 -19.31 10.54
CA PHE A 535 -1.49 -18.06 10.48
C PHE A 535 -2.64 -18.09 11.50
N PRO A 536 -3.20 -16.93 11.88
CA PRO A 536 -4.37 -16.86 12.75
C PRO A 536 -5.53 -17.73 12.23
N VAL A 537 -6.20 -18.46 13.14
CA VAL A 537 -7.35 -19.31 12.77
C VAL A 537 -8.64 -18.53 12.54
N LYS A 538 -8.67 -17.25 12.93
CA LYS A 538 -9.81 -16.32 12.81
C LYS A 538 -9.33 -15.00 12.20
N GLY A 539 -9.88 -14.65 11.05
CA GLY A 539 -9.51 -13.45 10.30
C GLY A 539 -8.12 -13.57 9.65
N GLY A 540 -7.78 -12.64 8.78
CA GLY A 540 -6.57 -12.70 7.97
C GLY A 540 -6.81 -13.36 6.61
N MET A 541 -6.07 -13.01 5.55
CA MET A 541 -6.29 -13.59 4.21
C MET A 541 -5.93 -15.09 4.14
N TYR A 542 -4.92 -15.52 4.90
CA TYR A 542 -4.37 -16.88 4.92
C TYR A 542 -4.86 -17.71 6.12
N HIS A 543 -6.02 -17.36 6.69
CA HIS A 543 -6.49 -17.99 7.93
C HIS A 543 -6.58 -19.52 7.83
N GLY A 544 -6.00 -20.20 8.82
CA GLY A 544 -5.94 -21.66 8.89
C GLY A 544 -4.82 -22.31 8.06
N GLU A 545 -4.07 -21.55 7.28
CA GLU A 545 -2.88 -22.02 6.57
C GLU A 545 -1.63 -21.91 7.45
N LYS A 546 -0.50 -22.42 6.97
CA LYS A 546 0.79 -22.40 7.67
C LYS A 546 1.89 -21.89 6.77
N MET A 547 2.96 -21.45 7.40
CA MET A 547 4.17 -20.94 6.80
C MET A 547 5.35 -21.83 7.21
N ARG A 548 6.18 -22.25 6.27
CA ARG A 548 7.33 -23.14 6.46
C ARG A 548 8.61 -22.49 5.95
N PHE A 549 9.61 -22.38 6.81
CA PHE A 549 10.91 -21.83 6.47
C PHE A 549 11.88 -22.94 6.07
N LYS A 550 12.76 -22.65 5.12
CA LYS A 550 13.90 -23.51 4.75
C LYS A 550 15.18 -22.75 4.99
N ARG A 551 16.10 -23.34 5.75
CA ARG A 551 17.38 -22.76 6.13
C ARG A 551 18.54 -23.34 5.34
N ASP A 552 19.60 -22.55 5.20
CA ASP A 552 20.91 -23.01 4.77
C ASP A 552 21.69 -23.66 5.95
N ARG A 553 22.93 -24.06 5.67
CA ARG A 553 23.86 -24.64 6.64
C ARG A 553 24.28 -23.69 7.77
N ASN A 554 24.12 -22.38 7.58
CA ASN A 554 24.44 -21.36 8.58
C ASN A 554 23.23 -21.02 9.46
N GLY A 555 22.09 -21.69 9.23
CA GLY A 555 20.85 -21.43 9.95
C GLY A 555 20.09 -20.21 9.44
N ILE A 556 20.45 -19.63 8.29
CA ILE A 556 19.72 -18.51 7.69
C ILE A 556 18.63 -19.05 6.77
N ALA A 557 17.40 -18.59 6.94
CA ALA A 557 16.30 -18.99 6.06
C ALA A 557 16.52 -18.43 4.65
N THR A 558 16.66 -19.31 3.65
CA THR A 558 16.83 -18.92 2.24
C THR A 558 15.50 -18.70 1.54
N GLN A 559 14.41 -19.24 2.10
CA GLN A 559 13.05 -19.06 1.60
C GLN A 559 12.04 -19.35 2.71
N VAL A 560 10.83 -18.85 2.51
CA VAL A 560 9.66 -19.17 3.29
C VAL A 560 8.48 -19.45 2.36
N GLN A 561 7.72 -20.49 2.64
CA GLN A 561 6.57 -20.90 1.83
C GLN A 561 5.30 -20.89 2.67
N ILE A 562 4.20 -20.36 2.13
CA ILE A 562 2.86 -20.69 2.65
C ILE A 562 2.56 -22.11 2.17
N GLU A 563 2.35 -23.07 3.06
CA GLU A 563 2.30 -24.51 2.74
C GLU A 563 1.36 -24.81 1.56
N ASN A 564 1.88 -25.50 0.53
CA ASN A 564 1.21 -25.79 -0.75
C ASN A 564 0.90 -24.57 -1.65
N GLY A 565 1.23 -23.36 -1.20
CA GLY A 565 1.03 -22.10 -1.90
C GLY A 565 2.36 -21.37 -2.18
N PRO A 566 2.35 -20.02 -2.25
CA PRO A 566 3.47 -19.21 -2.73
C PRO A 566 4.78 -19.43 -1.95
N ILE A 567 5.91 -19.39 -2.67
CA ILE A 567 7.27 -19.43 -2.13
C ILE A 567 7.90 -18.04 -2.23
N PHE A 568 8.33 -17.51 -1.10
CA PHE A 568 9.03 -16.23 -1.01
C PHE A 568 10.52 -16.50 -0.74
N PHE A 569 11.36 -16.24 -1.73
CA PHE A 569 12.82 -16.35 -1.57
C PHE A 569 13.36 -15.20 -0.73
N ARG A 570 14.36 -15.47 0.11
CA ARG A 570 15.00 -14.42 0.91
C ARG A 570 15.61 -13.38 -0.03
N ARG A 571 15.32 -12.12 0.24
CA ARG A 571 15.87 -10.98 -0.50
C ARG A 571 17.27 -10.65 0.00
N ASP A 572 18.11 -10.21 -0.93
CA ASP A 572 19.36 -9.54 -0.58
C ASP A 572 19.04 -8.06 -0.31
N VAL A 573 19.20 -7.66 0.94
CA VAL A 573 18.97 -6.29 1.41
C VAL A 573 20.28 -5.51 1.56
N GLY A 574 21.32 -5.91 0.83
CA GLY A 574 22.52 -5.13 0.54
C GLY A 574 23.67 -5.28 1.53
N VAL A 575 23.42 -5.61 2.81
CA VAL A 575 24.50 -5.73 3.80
C VAL A 575 24.21 -6.81 4.85
N ASP A 576 25.11 -7.78 4.99
CA ASP A 576 25.06 -8.71 6.14
C ASP A 576 25.30 -7.96 7.46
N HIS A 577 24.69 -8.44 8.54
CA HIS A 577 24.84 -7.88 9.87
C HIS A 577 26.32 -7.61 10.23
N GLY A 578 26.61 -6.37 10.64
CA GLY A 578 27.94 -5.93 11.08
C GLY A 578 28.94 -5.60 9.97
N LYS A 579 28.59 -5.76 8.68
CA LYS A 579 29.41 -5.25 7.57
C LYS A 579 29.09 -3.78 7.28
N THR A 580 30.03 -3.08 6.66
CA THR A 580 29.83 -1.70 6.19
C THR A 580 29.43 -1.72 4.73
N PHE A 581 28.30 -1.08 4.42
CA PHE A 581 27.84 -0.86 3.05
C PHE A 581 28.93 -0.17 2.21
N ARG A 582 29.02 -0.49 0.92
CA ARG A 582 30.00 0.09 -0.02
C ARG A 582 29.34 0.40 -1.35
N ILE A 583 29.79 1.47 -1.98
CA ILE A 583 29.50 1.77 -3.39
C ILE A 583 30.78 1.63 -4.21
N ASP A 584 30.60 1.46 -5.52
CA ASP A 584 31.63 1.77 -6.50
C ASP A 584 31.52 3.25 -6.88
N PRO A 585 32.50 4.10 -6.50
CA PRO A 585 32.45 5.52 -6.82
C PRO A 585 32.47 5.75 -8.34
N LEU A 586 31.68 6.72 -8.83
CA LEU A 586 31.65 7.09 -10.25
C LEU A 586 33.02 7.56 -10.79
N GLU A 587 33.88 8.07 -9.91
CA GLU A 587 35.24 8.51 -10.23
C GLU A 587 36.21 8.11 -9.09
N PRO A 588 37.51 7.92 -9.38
CA PRO A 588 38.49 7.62 -8.34
C PRO A 588 38.56 8.72 -7.27
N VAL A 589 38.64 8.34 -6.00
CA VAL A 589 38.65 9.27 -4.85
C VAL A 589 39.71 10.37 -4.95
N GLY A 590 40.88 10.07 -5.53
CA GLY A 590 41.93 11.06 -5.77
C GLY A 590 41.53 12.16 -6.77
N VAL A 591 40.80 11.80 -7.81
CA VAL A 591 40.27 12.74 -8.82
C VAL A 591 39.16 13.59 -8.20
N LEU A 592 38.20 12.95 -7.53
CA LEU A 592 37.13 13.61 -6.79
C LEU A 592 37.66 14.66 -5.81
N ARG A 593 38.70 14.30 -5.05
CA ARG A 593 39.33 15.21 -4.08
C ARG A 593 39.92 16.44 -4.74
N LYS A 594 40.62 16.26 -5.87
CA LYS A 594 41.21 17.37 -6.61
C LYS A 594 40.13 18.32 -7.16
N ILE A 595 39.05 17.76 -7.70
CA ILE A 595 37.90 18.53 -8.20
C ILE A 595 37.27 19.32 -7.06
N ALA A 596 36.95 18.66 -5.95
CA ALA A 596 36.25 19.27 -4.83
C ALA A 596 37.08 20.36 -4.13
N LEU A 597 38.39 20.16 -3.95
CA LEU A 597 39.28 21.18 -3.37
C LEU A 597 39.50 22.39 -4.28
N SER A 598 39.25 22.25 -5.58
CA SER A 598 39.32 23.37 -6.55
C SER A 598 38.00 24.13 -6.67
N ALA A 599 36.93 23.66 -6.01
CA ALA A 599 35.62 24.27 -6.02
C ALA A 599 35.37 25.09 -4.74
N SER A 600 34.39 25.98 -4.78
CA SER A 600 34.00 26.81 -3.64
C SER A 600 32.56 26.51 -3.21
N PRO A 601 32.26 26.56 -1.89
CA PRO A 601 30.91 26.43 -1.40
C PRO A 601 30.00 27.57 -1.91
N PRO A 602 28.67 27.37 -1.94
CA PRO A 602 27.71 28.43 -2.22
C PRO A 602 27.87 29.58 -1.23
N SER A 603 27.75 30.82 -1.70
CA SER A 603 27.78 32.00 -0.83
C SER A 603 26.41 32.21 -0.17
N GLU A 604 26.41 32.40 1.15
CA GLU A 604 25.22 32.79 1.91
C GLU A 604 25.42 34.15 2.58
N GLN A 605 24.33 34.91 2.76
CA GLN A 605 24.34 36.19 3.49
C GLN A 605 23.49 36.06 4.76
N LYS A 606 23.71 36.97 5.73
CA LYS A 606 22.93 37.10 6.97
C LYS A 606 22.93 35.81 7.82
N LYS A 607 24.13 35.26 8.07
CA LYS A 607 24.34 34.09 8.92
C LYS A 607 25.08 34.50 10.20
N ASN A 608 24.90 33.72 11.26
CA ASN A 608 25.64 33.86 12.50
C ASN A 608 27.10 33.44 12.33
N ASP A 609 28.00 34.01 13.14
CA ASP A 609 29.39 33.56 13.19
C ASP A 609 29.45 32.11 13.71
N PRO A 610 30.27 31.23 13.10
CA PRO A 610 30.42 29.86 13.53
C PRO A 610 31.19 29.76 14.86
N ASP A 611 30.70 28.91 15.77
CA ASP A 611 31.33 28.57 17.06
C ASP A 611 31.37 27.04 17.18
N LEU A 612 32.26 26.44 16.38
CA LEU A 612 32.47 25.01 16.36
C LEU A 612 33.28 24.57 17.59
N VAL A 613 32.74 23.61 18.34
CA VAL A 613 33.37 23.04 19.54
C VAL A 613 33.54 21.53 19.38
N GLU A 614 34.64 21.02 19.90
CA GLU A 614 34.92 19.58 19.92
C GLU A 614 34.11 18.88 21.03
N LEU A 615 33.26 17.91 20.67
CA LEU A 615 32.27 17.33 21.58
C LEU A 615 32.87 16.74 22.87
N ARG A 616 34.01 16.04 22.77
CA ARG A 616 34.67 15.43 23.93
C ARG A 616 35.28 16.42 24.93
N THR A 617 35.43 17.68 24.54
CA THR A 617 35.82 18.74 25.49
C THR A 617 34.66 19.11 26.42
N LEU A 618 33.41 18.87 25.98
CA LEU A 618 32.20 19.12 26.76
C LEU A 618 31.75 17.88 27.54
N ASP A 619 31.84 16.69 26.94
CA ASP A 619 31.55 15.40 27.60
C ASP A 619 32.46 14.29 27.06
N SER A 620 33.49 13.94 27.86
CA SER A 620 34.47 12.92 27.50
C SER A 620 33.91 11.49 27.46
N THR A 621 32.66 11.27 27.91
CA THR A 621 32.00 9.96 27.86
C THR A 621 31.36 9.64 26.50
N ILE A 622 31.29 10.63 25.59
CA ILE A 622 30.85 10.42 24.21
C ILE A 622 31.95 9.67 23.45
N LYS A 623 31.58 8.51 22.88
CA LYS A 623 32.50 7.70 22.07
C LYS A 623 32.45 8.16 20.61
N TYR A 624 33.53 7.89 19.89
CA TYR A 624 33.67 8.22 18.49
C TYR A 624 34.02 6.96 17.71
N ASP A 625 33.44 6.87 16.52
CA ASP A 625 33.75 5.96 15.45
C ASP A 625 33.60 6.77 14.15
N ILE A 626 34.44 7.81 14.02
CA ILE A 626 34.38 8.78 12.91
C ILE A 626 34.73 8.06 11.62
N ARG A 627 33.71 7.62 10.87
CA ARG A 627 33.88 6.67 9.77
C ARG A 627 34.75 7.22 8.65
N TYR A 628 34.61 8.50 8.36
CA TYR A 628 35.35 9.17 7.30
C TYR A 628 36.79 9.56 7.68
N ALA A 629 37.22 9.32 8.92
CA ALA A 629 38.64 9.35 9.32
C ALA A 629 39.35 8.00 9.08
N THR A 630 38.62 6.98 8.64
CA THR A 630 39.13 5.63 8.37
C THR A 630 38.70 5.18 6.97
N THR A 631 39.09 3.99 6.54
CA THR A 631 38.52 3.36 5.34
C THR A 631 37.19 2.65 5.62
N ASN A 632 36.64 2.72 6.83
CA ASN A 632 35.40 2.04 7.20
C ASN A 632 34.14 2.87 6.90
N ASN A 633 33.91 3.20 5.63
CA ASN A 633 32.76 3.99 5.15
C ASN A 633 32.35 3.53 3.75
N PHE A 634 31.25 4.06 3.21
CA PHE A 634 30.72 3.63 1.92
C PHE A 634 31.66 3.80 0.71
N MET A 635 32.71 4.64 0.80
CA MET A 635 33.68 4.86 -0.28
C MET A 635 35.04 4.18 -0.07
N SER A 636 35.24 3.47 1.05
CA SER A 636 36.51 2.80 1.37
C SER A 636 37.74 3.72 1.39
N ALA A 637 37.56 4.99 1.73
CA ALA A 637 38.64 5.97 1.69
C ALA A 637 38.65 6.89 2.92
N VAL A 638 39.82 7.46 3.24
CA VAL A 638 40.00 8.42 4.34
C VAL A 638 39.76 9.83 3.80
N PHE A 639 38.85 10.59 4.41
CA PHE A 639 38.49 11.97 4.06
C PHE A 639 38.95 12.97 5.13
N TYR A 640 38.97 12.55 6.40
CA TYR A 640 39.45 13.34 7.53
C TYR A 640 40.81 12.83 7.99
N ARG A 641 41.74 13.72 8.37
CA ARG A 641 43.05 13.29 8.90
C ARG A 641 43.01 12.95 10.39
N SER A 642 42.01 13.43 11.10
CA SER A 642 41.80 13.20 12.53
C SER A 642 40.37 12.76 12.81
N ALA A 643 40.20 11.99 13.88
CA ALA A 643 38.90 11.45 14.31
C ALA A 643 38.28 12.34 15.39
N HIS A 644 38.00 13.60 15.03
CA HIS A 644 37.32 14.58 15.87
C HIS A 644 35.85 14.76 15.46
N ALA A 645 35.05 15.32 16.35
CA ALA A 645 33.64 15.59 16.11
C ALA A 645 33.29 17.01 16.60
N TYR A 646 33.36 17.95 15.66
CA TYR A 646 33.00 19.34 15.89
C TYR A 646 31.51 19.59 15.61
N MET A 647 30.90 20.47 16.39
CA MET A 647 29.52 20.94 16.19
C MET A 647 29.38 22.39 16.64
N GLN A 648 28.37 23.12 16.15
CA GLN A 648 28.02 24.42 16.71
C GLN A 648 27.71 24.27 18.20
N ARG A 649 28.23 25.16 19.05
CA ARG A 649 28.09 25.06 20.51
C ARG A 649 26.66 24.77 20.99
N PRO A 650 25.59 25.45 20.52
CA PRO A 650 24.23 25.14 20.96
C PRO A 650 23.79 23.71 20.62
N ALA A 651 24.18 23.20 19.46
CA ALA A 651 23.89 21.82 19.06
C ALA A 651 24.70 20.83 19.92
N ALA A 652 26.01 21.09 20.10
CA ALA A 652 26.91 20.28 20.92
C ALA A 652 26.41 20.14 22.37
N GLU A 653 26.06 21.26 23.02
CA GLU A 653 25.51 21.27 24.37
C GLU A 653 24.17 20.53 24.45
N SER A 654 23.35 20.61 23.40
CA SER A 654 22.12 19.82 23.28
C SER A 654 22.41 18.32 23.24
N LEU A 655 23.41 17.90 22.46
CA LEU A 655 23.82 16.51 22.35
C LEU A 655 24.38 15.96 23.67
N VAL A 656 25.10 16.78 24.45
CA VAL A 656 25.54 16.43 25.81
C VAL A 656 24.36 16.15 26.73
N ARG A 657 23.27 16.94 26.64
CA ARG A 657 22.03 16.67 27.39
C ARG A 657 21.37 15.36 26.95
N VAL A 658 21.36 15.05 25.65
CA VAL A 658 20.90 13.75 25.13
C VAL A 658 21.72 12.61 25.74
N ASN A 659 23.06 12.67 25.64
CA ASN A 659 23.96 11.65 26.19
C ASN A 659 23.72 11.43 27.69
N LYS A 660 23.56 12.52 28.46
CA LYS A 660 23.24 12.44 29.90
C LYS A 660 21.92 11.75 30.18
N LYS A 661 20.86 12.03 29.39
CA LYS A 661 19.55 11.38 29.54
C LYS A 661 19.61 9.88 29.21
N LEU A 662 20.37 9.49 28.19
CA LEU A 662 20.52 8.10 27.76
C LEU A 662 21.21 7.21 28.80
N LYS A 663 22.06 7.78 29.66
CA LYS A 663 22.71 7.05 30.76
C LYS A 663 21.70 6.39 31.70
N ALA A 664 20.54 7.01 31.91
CA ALA A 664 19.46 6.43 32.72
C ALA A 664 18.81 5.17 32.08
N PHE A 665 19.06 4.95 30.79
CA PHE A 665 18.63 3.77 30.04
C PHE A 665 19.75 2.75 29.80
N GLY A 666 20.95 3.00 30.33
CA GLY A 666 22.12 2.12 30.15
C GLY A 666 22.89 2.35 28.84
N TYR A 667 22.66 3.47 28.15
CA TYR A 667 23.33 3.76 26.87
C TYR A 667 24.10 5.07 26.88
N GLY A 668 25.15 5.12 26.07
CA GLY A 668 25.84 6.36 25.69
C GLY A 668 25.83 6.57 24.16
N LEU A 669 26.28 7.73 23.72
CA LEU A 669 26.35 8.08 22.30
C LEU A 669 27.69 7.68 21.66
N LEU A 670 27.59 7.11 20.46
CA LEU A 670 28.72 6.86 19.56
C LEU A 670 28.53 7.70 18.29
N ILE A 671 29.46 8.62 18.03
CA ILE A 671 29.39 9.54 16.88
C ILE A 671 30.09 8.92 15.67
N HIS A 672 29.39 8.89 14.54
CA HIS A 672 29.91 8.44 13.23
C HIS A 672 30.35 9.59 12.34
N ASP A 673 29.63 10.71 12.36
CA ASP A 673 30.01 11.95 11.69
C ASP A 673 29.34 13.17 12.34
N SER A 674 29.92 14.36 12.19
CA SER A 674 29.33 15.61 12.67
C SER A 674 29.61 16.75 11.69
N TYR A 675 30.38 17.78 12.05
CA TYR A 675 30.83 18.78 11.09
C TYR A 675 31.61 18.11 9.96
N ARG A 676 31.12 18.27 8.73
CA ARG A 676 31.74 17.78 7.49
C ARG A 676 32.15 18.99 6.67
N PRO A 677 33.42 19.14 6.25
CA PRO A 677 33.79 20.21 5.33
C PRO A 677 33.03 20.11 4.01
N TRP A 678 32.58 21.23 3.43
CA TRP A 678 31.79 21.24 2.19
C TRP A 678 32.42 20.45 1.03
N TYR A 679 33.74 20.51 0.86
CA TYR A 679 34.41 19.78 -0.22
C TYR A 679 34.21 18.25 -0.09
N VAL A 680 34.05 17.70 1.12
CA VAL A 680 33.77 16.28 1.34
C VAL A 680 32.34 15.95 0.90
N THR A 681 31.35 16.82 1.21
CA THR A 681 29.99 16.69 0.68
C THR A 681 29.98 16.68 -0.85
N LYS A 682 30.77 17.57 -1.48
CA LYS A 682 30.93 17.55 -2.94
C LYS A 682 31.51 16.24 -3.45
N MET A 683 32.54 15.70 -2.79
CA MET A 683 33.09 14.39 -3.15
C MET A 683 32.04 13.28 -3.03
N PHE A 684 31.22 13.28 -1.97
CA PHE A 684 30.17 12.27 -1.78
C PHE A 684 29.13 12.35 -2.90
N TRP A 685 28.67 13.55 -3.24
CA TRP A 685 27.70 13.76 -4.31
C TRP A 685 28.25 13.33 -5.68
N ASP A 686 29.46 13.76 -6.03
CA ASP A 686 30.09 13.45 -7.30
C ASP A 686 30.46 11.96 -7.43
N ALA A 687 30.70 11.28 -6.31
CA ALA A 687 30.98 9.84 -6.27
C ALA A 687 29.75 8.96 -6.37
N THR A 688 28.59 9.43 -5.92
CA THR A 688 27.42 8.60 -5.66
C THR A 688 26.57 8.45 -6.93
N PRO A 689 26.22 7.21 -7.32
CA PRO A 689 25.26 6.97 -8.40
C PRO A 689 23.92 7.69 -8.19
N ASP A 690 23.25 8.07 -9.28
CA ASP A 690 22.03 8.89 -9.23
C ASP A 690 20.90 8.25 -8.41
N ASP A 691 20.76 6.92 -8.46
CA ASP A 691 19.76 6.15 -7.69
C ASP A 691 19.98 6.21 -6.17
N LYS A 692 21.18 6.59 -5.72
CA LYS A 692 21.56 6.67 -4.30
C LYS A 692 21.74 8.09 -3.79
N LYS A 693 21.57 9.11 -4.65
CA LYS A 693 21.75 10.52 -4.27
C LYS A 693 20.78 11.01 -3.21
N ILE A 694 19.71 10.29 -2.93
CA ILE A 694 18.83 10.55 -1.76
C ILE A 694 19.57 10.46 -0.42
N PHE A 695 20.64 9.66 -0.32
CA PHE A 695 21.44 9.48 0.91
C PHE A 695 22.64 10.45 1.01
N VAL A 696 22.81 11.37 0.05
CA VAL A 696 23.92 12.34 0.06
C VAL A 696 23.42 13.73 -0.28
N ALA A 697 23.85 14.73 0.49
CA ALA A 697 23.40 16.10 0.28
C ALA A 697 23.94 16.68 -1.04
N ASN A 698 23.08 17.37 -1.80
CA ASN A 698 23.50 18.14 -2.97
C ASN A 698 24.39 19.33 -2.53
N PRO A 699 25.67 19.39 -2.97
CA PRO A 699 26.61 20.43 -2.55
C PRO A 699 26.21 21.84 -3.00
N GLU A 700 25.36 21.99 -4.03
CA GLU A 700 24.85 23.29 -4.47
C GLU A 700 24.00 24.00 -3.40
N ASN A 701 23.39 23.22 -2.49
CA ASN A 701 22.61 23.74 -1.36
C ASN A 701 23.43 23.75 -0.04
N GLY A 702 24.63 23.17 -0.07
CA GLY A 702 25.36 22.71 1.11
C GLY A 702 24.58 21.66 1.91
N SER A 703 25.09 21.28 3.08
CA SER A 703 24.44 20.36 4.01
C SER A 703 24.37 20.91 5.43
N ARG A 704 23.55 20.31 6.29
CA ARG A 704 23.53 20.65 7.72
C ARG A 704 24.81 20.22 8.44
N HIS A 705 25.49 19.18 7.95
CA HIS A 705 26.84 18.84 8.40
C HIS A 705 27.83 19.97 8.12
N ASN A 706 27.79 20.60 6.94
CA ASN A 706 28.70 21.72 6.62
C ASN A 706 28.45 22.97 7.49
N ARG A 707 27.32 23.03 8.18
CA ARG A 707 26.96 24.12 9.09
C ARG A 707 27.30 23.78 10.54
N GLY A 708 27.78 22.57 10.83
CA GLY A 708 28.05 22.08 12.17
C GLY A 708 26.79 21.78 12.99
N CYS A 709 25.65 21.61 12.32
CA CYS A 709 24.35 21.42 12.96
C CYS A 709 23.69 20.08 12.65
N ALA A 710 24.41 19.14 12.03
CA ALA A 710 23.98 17.75 11.90
C ALA A 710 24.96 16.83 12.60
N VAL A 711 24.45 15.66 12.99
CA VAL A 711 25.23 14.59 13.59
C VAL A 711 24.66 13.24 13.14
N ASP A 712 25.56 12.35 12.77
CA ASP A 712 25.29 10.95 12.49
C ASP A 712 25.78 10.12 13.68
N LEU A 713 24.89 9.34 14.28
CA LEU A 713 25.22 8.62 15.51
C LEU A 713 24.42 7.35 15.74
N THR A 714 24.93 6.54 16.66
CA THR A 714 24.23 5.39 17.23
C THR A 714 24.41 5.35 18.75
N LEU A 715 23.85 4.32 19.38
CA LEU A 715 24.01 4.04 20.79
C LEU A 715 25.15 3.03 21.01
N TYR A 716 25.79 3.10 22.18
CA TYR A 716 26.58 2.01 22.72
C TYR A 716 26.08 1.66 24.12
N ASP A 717 26.19 0.38 24.48
CA ASP A 717 25.80 -0.14 25.79
C ASP A 717 26.87 0.19 26.83
N LEU A 718 26.47 0.80 27.96
CA LEU A 718 27.41 1.28 28.98
C LEU A 718 28.09 0.13 29.74
N ASP A 719 27.41 -1.00 29.91
CA ASP A 719 27.90 -2.14 30.69
C ASP A 719 28.93 -2.95 29.90
N THR A 720 28.62 -3.22 28.63
CA THR A 720 29.46 -4.04 27.73
C THR A 720 30.42 -3.22 26.89
N GLY A 721 30.13 -1.93 26.69
CA GLY A 721 30.86 -1.05 25.78
C GLY A 721 30.58 -1.30 24.30
N ALA A 722 29.73 -2.29 23.97
CA ALA A 722 29.43 -2.69 22.60
C ALA A 722 28.53 -1.68 21.88
N VAL A 723 28.72 -1.54 20.57
CA VAL A 723 27.83 -0.75 19.71
C VAL A 723 26.47 -1.42 19.64
N VAL A 724 25.40 -0.64 19.82
CA VAL A 724 24.03 -1.15 19.72
C VAL A 724 23.69 -1.40 18.27
N GLU A 725 23.24 -2.62 17.99
CA GLU A 725 22.74 -3.00 16.67
C GLU A 725 21.35 -2.38 16.44
N MET A 726 21.18 -1.77 15.27
CA MET A 726 19.93 -1.15 14.81
C MET A 726 19.30 -2.00 13.69
N VAL A 727 18.25 -1.50 13.05
CA VAL A 727 17.57 -2.23 11.96
C VAL A 727 18.41 -2.32 10.67
N GLY A 728 19.36 -1.40 10.48
CA GLY A 728 20.34 -1.34 9.40
C GLY A 728 21.66 -0.76 9.92
N GLY A 729 22.71 -0.82 9.11
CA GLY A 729 24.01 -0.22 9.43
C GLY A 729 24.05 1.28 9.18
N TYR A 730 25.06 1.96 9.73
CA TYR A 730 25.41 3.33 9.33
C TYR A 730 25.95 3.36 7.88
N ASP A 731 25.71 4.45 7.15
CA ASP A 731 26.06 4.64 5.73
C ASP A 731 25.38 3.61 4.78
N GLU A 732 24.41 2.84 5.27
CA GLU A 732 23.68 1.91 4.43
C GLU A 732 22.74 2.66 3.49
N MET A 733 22.79 2.38 2.19
CA MET A 733 21.89 3.03 1.20
C MET A 733 20.79 2.05 0.76
N THR A 734 20.01 1.57 1.73
CA THR A 734 18.92 0.59 1.53
C THR A 734 17.68 0.99 2.32
N ASP A 735 16.57 0.27 2.12
CA ASP A 735 15.31 0.52 2.83
C ASP A 735 15.42 0.39 4.37
N ARG A 736 16.44 -0.31 4.88
CA ARG A 736 16.68 -0.44 6.33
C ARG A 736 17.16 0.86 6.97
N SER A 737 17.57 1.83 6.17
CA SER A 737 18.07 3.12 6.63
C SER A 737 16.95 4.06 7.06
N PHE A 738 15.72 3.84 6.62
CA PHE A 738 14.61 4.72 6.92
C PHE A 738 14.20 4.67 8.42
N PRO A 739 13.91 5.82 9.05
CA PRO A 739 13.45 5.90 10.44
C PRO A 739 12.17 5.09 10.74
N ASP A 740 11.35 4.88 9.71
CA ASP A 740 10.07 4.20 9.81
C ASP A 740 10.09 2.75 9.28
N TYR A 741 11.26 2.22 8.90
CA TYR A 741 11.41 0.84 8.44
C TYR A 741 10.79 -0.16 9.43
N VAL A 742 9.98 -1.08 8.91
CA VAL A 742 9.08 -1.93 9.70
C VAL A 742 9.72 -3.24 10.22
N GLY A 743 10.78 -3.71 9.56
CA GLY A 743 11.42 -4.99 9.85
C GLY A 743 12.29 -5.04 11.12
N GLY A 744 13.08 -6.10 11.25
CA GLY A 744 14.00 -6.31 12.38
C GLY A 744 13.34 -6.84 13.66
N THR A 745 14.05 -6.78 14.78
CA THR A 745 13.53 -7.15 16.11
C THR A 745 12.85 -5.98 16.79
N SER A 746 11.96 -6.26 17.76
CA SER A 746 11.40 -5.24 18.65
C SER A 746 12.49 -4.50 19.41
N GLN A 747 13.61 -5.15 19.75
CA GLN A 747 14.73 -4.50 20.43
C GLN A 747 15.42 -3.47 19.53
N GLN A 748 15.75 -3.83 18.29
CA GLN A 748 16.33 -2.91 17.30
C GLN A 748 15.41 -1.69 17.06
N ARG A 749 14.11 -1.91 16.85
CA ARG A 749 13.15 -0.82 16.68
C ARG A 749 12.99 0.02 17.95
N TRP A 750 13.08 -0.59 19.14
CA TRP A 750 13.07 0.13 20.41
C TRP A 750 14.31 1.00 20.59
N HIS A 751 15.50 0.54 20.19
CA HIS A 751 16.74 1.32 20.25
C HIS A 751 16.70 2.51 19.30
N ARG A 752 16.24 2.30 18.06
CA ARG A 752 16.01 3.38 17.08
C ARG A 752 15.04 4.43 17.62
N GLU A 753 13.91 3.99 18.17
CA GLU A 753 12.91 4.87 18.79
C GLU A 753 13.47 5.59 20.02
N LEU A 754 14.28 4.91 20.86
CA LEU A 754 14.94 5.51 22.01
C LEU A 754 15.88 6.63 21.59
N LEU A 755 16.69 6.39 20.57
CA LEU A 755 17.58 7.39 20.02
C LEU A 755 16.78 8.58 19.51
N ARG A 756 15.80 8.35 18.63
CA ARG A 756 14.94 9.38 18.04
C ARG A 756 14.27 10.26 19.10
N ARG A 757 13.53 9.67 20.05
CA ARG A 757 12.83 10.44 21.08
C ARG A 757 13.78 11.24 21.97
N SER A 758 14.99 10.72 22.23
CA SER A 758 15.98 11.40 23.08
C SER A 758 16.58 12.61 22.35
N MET A 759 16.85 12.46 21.05
CA MET A 759 17.32 13.54 20.17
C MET A 759 16.24 14.61 19.98
N GLU A 760 15.02 14.21 19.62
CA GLU A 760 13.90 15.15 19.36
C GLU A 760 13.50 15.95 20.60
N ALA A 761 13.58 15.35 21.79
CA ALA A 761 13.38 16.05 23.06
C ALA A 761 14.40 17.17 23.34
N GLU A 762 15.51 17.21 22.60
CA GLU A 762 16.58 18.21 22.70
C GLU A 762 16.70 19.06 21.42
N GLY A 763 15.63 19.16 20.63
CA GLY A 763 15.54 20.10 19.50
C GLY A 763 16.25 19.63 18.23
N TYR A 764 16.47 18.33 18.10
CA TYR A 764 16.85 17.70 16.85
C TYR A 764 15.64 17.20 16.07
N THR A 765 15.79 16.98 14.76
CA THR A 765 14.84 16.29 13.91
C THR A 765 15.57 15.20 13.14
N VAL A 766 15.02 13.99 13.11
CA VAL A 766 15.58 12.88 12.31
C VAL A 766 15.41 13.16 10.82
N TYR A 767 16.43 12.88 10.01
CA TYR A 767 16.29 12.93 8.55
C TYR A 767 15.42 11.78 8.05
N GLU A 768 14.51 12.06 7.12
CA GLU A 768 13.47 11.12 6.72
C GLU A 768 13.98 9.87 6.00
N ALA A 769 15.19 9.89 5.46
CA ALA A 769 15.82 8.75 4.80
C ALA A 769 16.81 7.98 5.70
N GLU A 770 17.21 8.53 6.86
CA GLU A 770 18.33 8.02 7.65
C GLU A 770 18.02 8.03 9.14
N TRP A 771 17.90 6.85 9.75
CA TRP A 771 17.57 6.71 11.17
C TRP A 771 18.66 7.23 12.12
N TRP A 772 19.91 7.37 11.64
CA TRP A 772 21.07 7.82 12.41
C TRP A 772 21.33 9.33 12.33
N HIS A 773 20.74 10.02 11.36
CA HIS A 773 21.06 11.41 11.03
C HIS A 773 20.07 12.37 11.69
N TYR A 774 20.61 13.37 12.39
CA TYR A 774 19.81 14.34 13.14
C TYR A 774 20.23 15.78 12.89
N ASP A 775 19.26 16.59 12.45
CA ASP A 775 19.40 18.02 12.20
C ASP A 775 19.00 18.84 13.44
N TYR A 776 19.86 19.74 13.89
CA TYR A 776 19.53 20.68 14.97
C TYR A 776 18.68 21.85 14.44
N LYS A 777 17.60 22.19 15.15
CA LYS A 777 16.56 23.15 14.72
C LYS A 777 17.02 24.52 14.20
N THR A 778 18.19 25.02 14.61
CA THR A 778 18.75 26.32 14.15
C THR A 778 19.81 26.19 13.06
N TRP A 779 19.87 25.04 12.38
CA TRP A 779 20.90 24.78 11.35
C TRP A 779 20.95 25.87 10.28
N ASN A 780 19.80 26.46 9.92
CA ASN A 780 19.73 27.45 8.85
C ASN A 780 20.30 28.81 9.24
N ASP A 781 20.58 29.05 10.52
CA ASP A 781 21.15 30.31 10.99
C ASP A 781 22.67 30.40 10.75
N TYR A 782 23.32 29.28 10.44
CA TYR A 782 24.77 29.18 10.27
C TYR A 782 25.19 29.06 8.80
N PRO A 783 26.38 29.56 8.43
CA PRO A 783 26.86 29.52 7.06
C PRO A 783 27.37 28.13 6.67
N ILE A 784 27.38 27.82 5.38
CA ILE A 784 28.12 26.68 4.82
C ILE A 784 29.62 26.91 5.06
N LEU A 785 30.26 26.02 5.83
CA LEU A 785 31.68 26.06 6.12
C LEU A 785 32.47 25.06 5.24
N ASN A 786 33.74 25.37 5.03
CA ASN A 786 34.69 24.51 4.32
C ASN A 786 36.05 24.44 5.04
N LEU A 787 36.04 24.66 6.37
CA LEU A 787 37.22 24.52 7.23
C LEU A 787 37.63 23.05 7.31
N THR A 788 38.93 22.74 7.18
CA THR A 788 39.45 21.39 7.41
C THR A 788 39.62 21.15 8.91
N PHE A 789 39.70 19.88 9.35
CA PHE A 789 39.91 19.58 10.78
C PHE A 789 41.25 20.11 11.29
N GLU A 790 42.30 20.11 10.47
CA GLU A 790 43.61 20.66 10.86
C GLU A 790 43.55 22.17 11.11
N ALA A 791 42.61 22.88 10.48
CA ALA A 791 42.36 24.29 10.72
C ALA A 791 41.53 24.54 12.00
N LEU A 792 40.78 23.54 12.47
CA LEU A 792 39.99 23.59 13.71
C LEU A 792 40.79 23.11 14.94
N GLU A 793 41.92 22.43 14.73
CA GLU A 793 42.86 21.99 15.77
C GLU A 793 43.87 23.08 16.19
N GLN A 794 44.02 24.11 15.36
CA GLN A 794 44.88 25.28 15.60
C GLN A 794 44.14 26.36 16.38
#